data_AF-A0AAE1T2M2-F1
#
_entry.id   AF-A0AAE1T2M2-F1
#
_cell.length_a   1.000
_cell.length_b   1.000
_cell.length_c   1.000
_cell.angle_alpha   90.00
_cell.angle_beta   90.00
_cell.angle_gamma   90.00
#
_symmetry.space_group_name_H-M   'P 1'
#
loop_
_entity.id
_entity.type
_entity.pdbx_description
1 polymer ?
#
loop_
_entity_poly.entity_id
_entity_poly.type
_entity_poly.pdbx_seq_one_letter_code
_entity_poly.pdbx_strand_id
1 'polypeptide(L)'
;MASHIVGYPRMGPKRELKFALESFWDGKSSSEDLEKVAAGLRSSIWKQMADAGIKYIPSNTFSYYDQVLDTTAMLGAVPPRYGWTGGEIGFDVYFPMARGNASVPAMEMTKCHYIVPELGPDVKFSYASRKAVNEYKEAKSLGVDTVPVLVGPVSFLLLSKAAKGVEKSFPLLSLIDKILPVYKEVIAELKAAGASWIQFDEPTLVKDLNSHQLQAFSHAYSELESSLSGLNVLTETYFADVPAEVFKTVTTLKGVTALGFDLVRGSKTLDLIKSGFPSEKYLFAGVVDGRNIWANDLASSLSTLQALENLVGKVDLVNETKLDEEIKSWLAFAAQKLVEVNALAKALAGQKDEAATLKGSDHRRATTVSARLEAQQKKLNLPALPTTTIGSFPQTLELRKVRREYKANKISEEAYVKYITEEISKVVKLQEELDIDVLVHGEPERNDMVEYFGEQLSGFAFTANGWVQSYGSRCVKPPIIYGDVSRPKPMTVFWSSLAQNMSKHPMKGMLTGPVTILNWSFVRDDQPRFSLLSFDTDEVEDLEKAGINVIQIDEAALREGLPLRKSEEAFYLNWAVHSFRITNVGVQDTTQIHTHMCYSNFNDIIHSIIDMDADVITIENSRSDEQLLSVFREGVTYGAGIGPGVYDIHSPRIPSTEEIADRISKMLAVLDTNILWVNPDCGLKTRKYTEVNPALSNMVAAAKLLRAQLASKKDGEDHSPKFKASVVVNGINFDSLPLCKSSKEAHNEAAKFAFLHFTFDSGLTKTEEACQFPSEIKQGEELKMIYAKSKKLGVPVYNSKRKSSSGDLYFEATVEVAGEVFKIPGAYKTAEEAEDAVAQLALMKLITVAFVKSNTSSYKNFLQELARHEKFYLPEYKTISVGERHNLTFFSSVEIEGEIFHGDGAKSKKQAEENAAKGNASSISHGVQELSVNEKSPSGVTPSKSSTVSKANSSVRMTAETTSYLRSNRFRVYKSISDEVFPMGTIVLPIAEDKWAIVSLEFPNVNLANYVLLQ
;
A
#
# COMPACT_ATOMS: atom_id res chain seq x y z
N MET A 1 -24.68 -31.00 -22.95
CA MET A 1 -23.99 -30.96 -21.64
C MET A 1 -22.73 -31.86 -21.67
N ALA A 2 -21.60 -31.47 -21.03
CA ALA A 2 -20.31 -32.21 -20.96
C ALA A 2 -19.28 -31.60 -19.98
N SER A 3 -18.82 -32.36 -18.96
CA SER A 3 -18.20 -31.86 -17.71
C SER A 3 -16.69 -31.58 -17.78
N HIS A 4 -16.22 -30.64 -16.94
CA HIS A 4 -14.83 -30.17 -16.87
C HIS A 4 -14.40 -29.84 -15.44
N ILE A 5 -13.11 -30.00 -15.16
CA ILE A 5 -12.47 -29.53 -13.92
C ILE A 5 -11.26 -28.68 -14.32
N VAL A 6 -11.22 -27.41 -13.90
CA VAL A 6 -10.10 -26.48 -14.15
C VAL A 6 -8.78 -27.01 -13.58
N GLY A 7 -8.83 -27.57 -12.37
CA GLY A 7 -7.68 -28.18 -11.68
C GLY A 7 -8.07 -28.88 -10.38
N TYR A 8 -7.16 -29.67 -9.80
CA TYR A 8 -7.46 -30.54 -8.67
C TYR A 8 -6.40 -30.49 -7.55
N PRO A 9 -6.77 -30.62 -6.24
CA PRO A 9 -5.80 -30.58 -5.15
C PRO A 9 -4.74 -31.69 -5.19
N ARG A 10 -3.48 -31.27 -5.25
CA ARG A 10 -2.29 -32.13 -5.42
C ARG A 10 -1.71 -32.76 -4.16
N MET A 11 -2.14 -32.35 -2.97
CA MET A 11 -1.52 -32.81 -1.71
C MET A 11 -1.83 -34.26 -1.33
N GLY A 12 -2.94 -34.82 -1.83
CA GLY A 12 -3.47 -36.13 -1.46
C GLY A 12 -4.42 -36.10 -0.24
N PRO A 13 -5.34 -37.07 -0.09
CA PRO A 13 -6.39 -37.07 0.93
C PRO A 13 -5.92 -37.01 2.39
N LYS A 14 -4.68 -37.43 2.68
CA LYS A 14 -4.06 -37.35 4.01
C LYS A 14 -2.79 -36.48 4.01
N ARG A 15 -2.56 -35.74 2.93
CA ARG A 15 -1.35 -34.96 2.62
C ARG A 15 -0.13 -35.85 2.35
N GLU A 16 -0.32 -36.95 1.63
CA GLU A 16 0.72 -37.89 1.22
C GLU A 16 1.91 -37.16 0.56
N LEU A 17 1.66 -36.19 -0.33
CA LEU A 17 2.71 -35.40 -0.99
C LEU A 17 3.51 -34.55 0.00
N LYS A 18 2.87 -34.00 1.05
CA LYS A 18 3.56 -33.19 2.08
C LYS A 18 4.65 -34.00 2.75
N PHE A 19 4.30 -35.21 3.19
CA PHE A 19 5.23 -36.06 3.95
C PHE A 19 6.29 -36.69 3.04
N ALA A 20 5.98 -36.97 1.77
CA ALA A 20 6.98 -37.38 0.78
C ALA A 20 8.01 -36.27 0.49
N LEU A 21 7.56 -35.03 0.25
CA LEU A 21 8.43 -33.87 0.06
C LEU A 21 9.32 -33.61 1.29
N GLU A 22 8.73 -33.63 2.48
CA GLU A 22 9.48 -33.38 3.73
C GLU A 22 10.45 -34.52 4.07
N SER A 23 10.10 -35.77 3.76
CA SER A 23 11.01 -36.91 3.85
C SER A 23 12.18 -36.78 2.87
N PHE A 24 11.92 -36.39 1.61
CA PHE A 24 12.95 -36.19 0.59
C PHE A 24 13.90 -35.04 0.96
N TRP A 25 13.38 -33.87 1.35
CA TRP A 25 14.22 -32.72 1.75
C TRP A 25 15.02 -32.95 3.04
N ASP A 26 14.51 -33.79 3.95
CA ASP A 26 15.25 -34.22 5.15
C ASP A 26 16.28 -35.36 4.86
N GLY A 27 16.39 -35.82 3.60
CA GLY A 27 17.31 -36.90 3.20
C GLY A 27 16.90 -38.30 3.68
N LYS A 28 15.62 -38.51 4.01
CA LYS A 28 15.06 -39.76 4.58
C LYS A 28 14.48 -40.71 3.53
N SER A 29 14.29 -40.25 2.30
CA SER A 29 13.79 -41.03 1.17
C SER A 29 14.40 -40.53 -0.14
N SER A 30 14.43 -41.38 -1.16
CA SER A 30 15.01 -41.08 -2.48
C SER A 30 14.09 -40.18 -3.34
N SER A 31 14.61 -39.72 -4.49
CA SER A 31 13.79 -39.12 -5.55
C SER A 31 12.78 -40.11 -6.13
N GLU A 32 13.18 -41.38 -6.28
CA GLU A 32 12.33 -42.47 -6.77
C GLU A 32 11.13 -42.71 -5.84
N ASP A 33 11.32 -42.62 -4.51
CA ASP A 33 10.23 -42.70 -3.52
C ASP A 33 9.25 -41.53 -3.66
N LEU A 34 9.76 -40.31 -3.84
CA LEU A 34 8.95 -39.10 -4.04
C LEU A 34 8.14 -39.17 -5.34
N GLU A 35 8.79 -39.56 -6.45
CA GLU A 35 8.15 -39.75 -7.75
C GLU A 35 7.09 -40.85 -7.72
N LYS A 36 7.34 -41.95 -7.01
CA LYS A 36 6.39 -43.05 -6.81
C LYS A 36 5.14 -42.61 -6.04
N VAL A 37 5.29 -41.78 -4.99
CA VAL A 37 4.14 -41.19 -4.29
C VAL A 37 3.37 -40.22 -5.21
N ALA A 38 4.09 -39.40 -5.97
CA ALA A 38 3.49 -38.45 -6.91
C ALA A 38 2.71 -39.13 -8.05
N ALA A 39 3.27 -40.16 -8.68
CA ALA A 39 2.61 -40.96 -9.70
C ALA A 39 1.38 -41.72 -9.15
N GLY A 40 1.49 -42.26 -7.94
CA GLY A 40 0.36 -42.87 -7.22
C GLY A 40 -0.79 -41.89 -7.00
N LEU A 41 -0.48 -40.66 -6.56
CA LEU A 41 -1.47 -39.60 -6.39
C LEU A 41 -2.11 -39.19 -7.72
N ARG A 42 -1.32 -38.90 -8.76
CA ARG A 42 -1.84 -38.54 -10.10
C ARG A 42 -2.74 -39.64 -10.66
N SER A 43 -2.31 -40.91 -10.60
CA SER A 43 -3.13 -42.03 -11.05
C SER A 43 -4.45 -42.15 -10.28
N SER A 44 -4.45 -41.90 -8.97
CA SER A 44 -5.67 -41.93 -8.15
C SER A 44 -6.61 -40.78 -8.51
N ILE A 45 -6.08 -39.57 -8.73
CA ILE A 45 -6.83 -38.36 -9.05
C ILE A 45 -7.50 -38.46 -10.43
N TRP A 46 -6.78 -38.92 -11.46
CA TRP A 46 -7.34 -39.11 -12.79
C TRP A 46 -8.41 -40.20 -12.84
N LYS A 47 -8.19 -41.32 -12.13
CA LYS A 47 -9.20 -42.39 -12.01
C LYS A 47 -10.44 -41.90 -11.28
N GLN A 48 -10.29 -41.21 -10.15
CA GLN A 48 -11.42 -40.64 -9.40
C GLN A 48 -12.28 -39.70 -10.27
N MET A 49 -11.67 -38.87 -11.11
CA MET A 49 -12.42 -38.01 -12.04
C MET A 49 -13.07 -38.81 -13.18
N ALA A 50 -12.42 -39.84 -13.71
CA ALA A 50 -12.98 -40.72 -14.75
C ALA A 50 -14.15 -41.59 -14.23
N ASP A 51 -14.01 -42.17 -13.03
CA ASP A 51 -15.03 -42.96 -12.34
C ASP A 51 -16.25 -42.11 -11.98
N ALA A 52 -16.04 -40.82 -11.67
CA ALA A 52 -17.10 -39.82 -11.51
C ALA A 52 -17.69 -39.31 -12.84
N GLY A 53 -17.17 -39.76 -13.99
CA GLY A 53 -17.70 -39.43 -15.31
C GLY A 53 -17.31 -38.04 -15.85
N ILE A 54 -16.34 -37.34 -15.26
CA ILE A 54 -15.83 -36.05 -15.77
C ILE A 54 -15.29 -36.26 -17.19
N LYS A 55 -15.77 -35.49 -18.17
CA LYS A 55 -15.33 -35.64 -19.57
C LYS A 55 -13.97 -34.99 -19.84
N TYR A 56 -13.77 -33.77 -19.39
CA TYR A 56 -12.56 -32.97 -19.61
C TYR A 56 -11.71 -32.96 -18.33
N ILE A 57 -10.94 -34.05 -18.14
CA ILE A 57 -10.12 -34.30 -16.96
C ILE A 57 -8.77 -33.58 -17.10
N PRO A 58 -8.34 -32.73 -16.16
CA PRO A 58 -7.08 -31.99 -16.29
C PRO A 58 -5.84 -32.86 -16.00
N SER A 59 -4.75 -32.60 -16.73
CA SER A 59 -3.39 -33.05 -16.44
C SER A 59 -2.41 -31.87 -16.41
N ASN A 60 -1.19 -32.09 -15.91
CA ASN A 60 -0.20 -31.06 -15.56
C ASN A 60 -0.57 -30.16 -14.35
N THR A 61 -1.77 -30.34 -13.76
CA THR A 61 -2.23 -29.62 -12.55
C THR A 61 -1.68 -30.19 -11.24
N PHE A 62 -1.12 -31.40 -11.26
CA PHE A 62 -0.21 -31.85 -10.20
C PHE A 62 1.06 -30.98 -10.22
N SER A 63 1.70 -30.78 -9.07
CA SER A 63 2.95 -30.01 -9.00
C SER A 63 3.69 -30.31 -7.69
N TYR A 64 5.03 -30.41 -7.74
CA TYR A 64 5.85 -30.67 -6.55
C TYR A 64 5.99 -29.45 -5.63
N TYR A 65 5.77 -28.23 -6.12
CA TYR A 65 5.81 -27.04 -5.28
C TYR A 65 4.84 -25.94 -5.75
N ASP A 66 4.92 -25.52 -7.01
CA ASP A 66 4.09 -24.46 -7.59
C ASP A 66 3.99 -24.57 -9.12
N GLN A 67 2.81 -24.27 -9.65
CA GLN A 67 2.51 -24.33 -11.09
C GLN A 67 3.15 -23.19 -11.90
N VAL A 68 3.40 -22.02 -11.30
CA VAL A 68 4.17 -20.94 -11.96
C VAL A 68 5.66 -21.27 -11.98
N LEU A 69 6.18 -21.92 -10.94
CA LEU A 69 7.51 -22.54 -10.95
C LEU A 69 7.62 -23.67 -11.99
N ASP A 70 6.61 -24.52 -12.14
CA ASP A 70 6.60 -25.55 -13.19
C ASP A 70 6.67 -24.93 -14.59
N THR A 71 6.00 -23.78 -14.80
CA THR A 71 6.06 -23.03 -16.07
C THR A 71 7.42 -22.36 -16.26
N THR A 72 8.02 -21.87 -15.16
CA THR A 72 9.41 -21.35 -15.13
C THR A 72 10.41 -22.44 -15.55
N ALA A 73 10.23 -23.67 -15.07
CA ALA A 73 11.05 -24.82 -15.46
C ALA A 73 10.78 -25.29 -16.90
N MET A 74 9.51 -25.32 -17.35
CA MET A 74 9.14 -25.61 -18.74
C MET A 74 9.86 -24.69 -19.73
N LEU A 75 9.94 -23.39 -19.41
CA LEU A 75 10.58 -22.35 -20.21
C LEU A 75 12.10 -22.24 -20.02
N GLY A 76 12.71 -22.99 -19.10
CA GLY A 76 14.14 -22.86 -18.78
C GLY A 76 14.52 -21.51 -18.17
N ALA A 77 13.56 -20.81 -17.54
CA ALA A 77 13.72 -19.45 -17.03
C ALA A 77 14.42 -19.39 -15.65
N VAL A 78 15.48 -20.19 -15.47
CA VAL A 78 16.20 -20.37 -14.20
C VAL A 78 17.11 -19.16 -13.91
N PRO A 79 16.97 -18.47 -12.77
CA PRO A 79 17.87 -17.36 -12.42
C PRO A 79 19.34 -17.79 -12.30
N PRO A 80 20.32 -17.01 -12.81
CA PRO A 80 21.73 -17.44 -12.89
C PRO A 80 22.37 -17.89 -11.57
N ARG A 81 21.87 -17.43 -10.43
CA ARG A 81 22.35 -17.80 -9.08
C ARG A 81 22.23 -19.30 -8.76
N TYR A 82 21.43 -20.07 -9.50
CA TYR A 82 21.29 -21.51 -9.32
C TYR A 82 22.24 -22.34 -10.18
N GLY A 83 23.07 -21.71 -11.04
CA GLY A 83 24.15 -22.39 -11.77
C GLY A 83 23.72 -23.37 -12.86
N TRP A 84 22.44 -23.41 -13.25
CA TRP A 84 21.93 -24.29 -14.30
C TRP A 84 22.48 -23.88 -15.69
N THR A 85 22.96 -24.87 -16.44
CA THR A 85 23.67 -24.68 -17.73
C THR A 85 22.87 -25.16 -18.95
N GLY A 86 21.57 -25.42 -18.81
CA GLY A 86 20.75 -26.07 -19.84
C GLY A 86 20.53 -27.56 -19.59
N GLY A 87 19.55 -28.15 -20.29
CA GLY A 87 19.13 -29.55 -20.15
C GLY A 87 17.70 -29.71 -19.63
N GLU A 88 17.32 -30.92 -19.24
CA GLU A 88 16.07 -31.15 -18.48
C GLU A 88 16.29 -30.73 -17.02
N ILE A 89 15.33 -30.02 -16.42
CA ILE A 89 15.40 -29.51 -15.05
C ILE A 89 14.95 -30.59 -14.05
N GLY A 90 15.89 -31.05 -13.22
CA GLY A 90 15.64 -31.98 -12.12
C GLY A 90 15.33 -31.30 -10.78
N PHE A 91 15.11 -32.12 -9.75
CA PHE A 91 14.85 -31.68 -8.37
C PHE A 91 16.00 -30.86 -7.75
N ASP A 92 17.22 -31.09 -8.23
CA ASP A 92 18.46 -30.40 -7.88
C ASP A 92 18.47 -28.92 -8.29
N VAL A 93 17.67 -28.52 -9.29
CA VAL A 93 17.47 -27.12 -9.70
C VAL A 93 16.09 -26.61 -9.29
N TYR A 94 15.05 -27.45 -9.42
CA TYR A 94 13.67 -27.10 -9.09
C TYR A 94 13.48 -26.72 -7.62
N PHE A 95 14.00 -27.51 -6.67
CA PHE A 95 13.81 -27.19 -5.25
C PHE A 95 14.66 -25.99 -4.78
N PRO A 96 15.92 -25.79 -5.20
CA PRO A 96 16.63 -24.54 -4.88
C PRO A 96 15.93 -23.27 -5.38
N MET A 97 15.26 -23.30 -6.55
CA MET A 97 14.37 -22.20 -6.94
C MET A 97 13.22 -22.00 -5.95
N ALA A 98 12.54 -23.08 -5.56
CA ALA A 98 11.37 -23.06 -4.68
C ALA A 98 11.62 -22.67 -3.22
N ARG A 99 12.76 -23.08 -2.66
CA ARG A 99 13.05 -23.04 -1.20
C ARG A 99 14.50 -22.70 -0.85
N GLY A 100 15.36 -22.38 -1.84
CA GLY A 100 16.77 -22.10 -1.62
C GLY A 100 17.59 -23.33 -1.23
N ASN A 101 18.87 -23.09 -0.92
CA ASN A 101 19.79 -24.09 -0.36
C ASN A 101 20.73 -23.42 0.67
N ALA A 102 21.79 -24.11 1.11
CA ALA A 102 22.72 -23.61 2.13
C ALA A 102 23.56 -22.39 1.70
N SER A 103 23.55 -22.00 0.42
CA SER A 103 24.39 -20.91 -0.12
C SER A 103 23.64 -19.93 -1.03
N VAL A 104 22.43 -20.29 -1.51
CA VAL A 104 21.65 -19.52 -2.47
C VAL A 104 20.21 -19.33 -1.94
N PRO A 105 19.69 -18.10 -1.84
CA PRO A 105 18.31 -17.85 -1.44
C PRO A 105 17.33 -18.27 -2.54
N ALA A 106 16.12 -18.64 -2.12
CA ALA A 106 14.99 -18.98 -2.99
C ALA A 106 14.59 -17.83 -3.95
N MET A 107 13.68 -18.11 -4.88
CA MET A 107 12.94 -17.10 -5.63
C MET A 107 11.87 -16.44 -4.73
N GLU A 108 11.41 -15.25 -5.12
CA GLU A 108 10.32 -14.58 -4.38
C GLU A 108 9.02 -15.39 -4.47
N MET A 109 8.25 -15.41 -3.38
CA MET A 109 6.90 -15.99 -3.34
C MET A 109 5.91 -14.89 -2.95
N THR A 110 4.79 -14.76 -3.68
CA THR A 110 3.79 -13.71 -3.40
C THR A 110 2.78 -14.12 -2.34
N LYS A 111 1.88 -13.21 -1.96
CA LYS A 111 0.71 -13.48 -1.08
C LYS A 111 -0.32 -14.44 -1.70
N CYS A 112 -0.35 -14.53 -3.02
CA CYS A 112 -1.09 -15.58 -3.74
C CYS A 112 -0.28 -16.89 -3.84
N HIS A 113 0.86 -16.96 -3.14
CA HIS A 113 1.64 -18.16 -2.83
C HIS A 113 2.17 -18.98 -4.03
N TYR A 114 2.31 -18.33 -5.18
CA TYR A 114 3.12 -18.81 -6.31
C TYR A 114 4.53 -18.22 -6.27
N ILE A 115 5.48 -18.89 -6.93
CA ILE A 115 6.87 -18.44 -7.09
C ILE A 115 6.98 -17.49 -8.28
N VAL A 116 7.48 -16.28 -8.05
CA VAL A 116 7.61 -15.21 -9.04
C VAL A 116 8.75 -15.53 -10.03
N PRO A 117 8.49 -15.64 -11.34
CA PRO A 117 9.56 -15.73 -12.33
C PRO A 117 10.38 -14.42 -12.35
N GLU A 118 11.69 -14.54 -12.20
CA GLU A 118 12.64 -13.42 -12.20
C GLU A 118 13.27 -13.29 -13.60
N LEU A 119 12.73 -12.39 -14.43
CA LEU A 119 13.05 -12.30 -15.85
C LEU A 119 13.87 -11.04 -16.22
N GLY A 120 14.54 -11.11 -17.36
CA GLY A 120 15.32 -9.99 -17.91
C GLY A 120 15.60 -10.19 -19.41
N PRO A 121 16.19 -9.19 -20.09
CA PRO A 121 16.43 -9.25 -21.53
C PRO A 121 17.34 -10.42 -21.94
N ASP A 122 18.28 -10.81 -21.07
CA ASP A 122 19.31 -11.84 -21.35
C ASP A 122 18.89 -13.28 -20.99
N VAL A 123 17.66 -13.49 -20.50
CA VAL A 123 17.16 -14.83 -20.19
C VAL A 123 17.04 -15.65 -21.49
N LYS A 124 17.68 -16.83 -21.49
CA LYS A 124 17.67 -17.79 -22.61
C LYS A 124 16.62 -18.86 -22.35
N PHE A 125 15.42 -18.63 -22.86
CA PHE A 125 14.35 -19.63 -22.77
C PHE A 125 14.65 -20.85 -23.65
N SER A 126 14.24 -22.03 -23.20
CA SER A 126 14.39 -23.31 -23.89
C SER A 126 13.45 -24.35 -23.29
N TYR A 127 13.01 -25.35 -24.05
CA TYR A 127 12.09 -26.38 -23.53
C TYR A 127 12.80 -27.36 -22.58
N ALA A 128 12.78 -27.01 -21.29
CA ALA A 128 13.63 -27.58 -20.24
C ALA A 128 12.87 -28.39 -19.17
N SER A 129 11.54 -28.53 -19.27
CA SER A 129 10.79 -29.49 -18.46
C SER A 129 9.61 -30.08 -19.24
N ARG A 130 9.66 -31.38 -19.50
CA ARG A 130 8.67 -32.16 -20.26
C ARG A 130 7.50 -32.65 -19.41
N LYS A 131 7.35 -32.10 -18.19
CA LYS A 131 6.31 -32.44 -17.21
C LYS A 131 4.91 -32.59 -17.83
N ALA A 132 4.45 -31.61 -18.61
CA ALA A 132 3.11 -31.61 -19.18
C ALA A 132 2.84 -32.79 -20.13
N VAL A 133 3.78 -33.07 -21.05
CA VAL A 133 3.64 -34.19 -21.99
C VAL A 133 3.88 -35.55 -21.31
N ASN A 134 4.73 -35.59 -20.27
CA ASN A 134 4.95 -36.79 -19.48
C ASN A 134 3.70 -37.17 -18.67
N GLU A 135 3.06 -36.22 -17.98
CA GLU A 135 1.80 -36.46 -17.28
C GLU A 135 0.66 -36.82 -18.23
N TYR A 136 0.57 -36.18 -19.40
CA TYR A 136 -0.43 -36.57 -20.42
C TYR A 136 -0.23 -38.03 -20.89
N LYS A 137 1.01 -38.43 -21.20
CA LYS A 137 1.34 -39.81 -21.60
C LYS A 137 1.09 -40.81 -20.47
N GLU A 138 1.38 -40.44 -19.22
CA GLU A 138 1.10 -41.25 -18.03
C GLU A 138 -0.41 -41.50 -17.87
N ALA A 139 -1.23 -40.44 -17.89
CA ALA A 139 -2.70 -40.56 -17.83
C ALA A 139 -3.25 -41.42 -18.99
N LYS A 140 -2.77 -41.19 -20.22
CA LYS A 140 -3.18 -41.94 -21.41
C LYS A 140 -2.84 -43.44 -21.29
N SER A 141 -1.70 -43.78 -20.69
CA SER A 141 -1.30 -45.16 -20.42
C SER A 141 -2.18 -45.88 -19.38
N LEU A 142 -2.83 -45.11 -18.50
CA LEU A 142 -3.81 -45.58 -17.52
C LEU A 142 -5.24 -45.69 -18.11
N GLY A 143 -5.42 -45.39 -19.40
CA GLY A 143 -6.70 -45.39 -20.10
C GLY A 143 -7.50 -44.08 -19.96
N VAL A 144 -6.93 -43.04 -19.35
CA VAL A 144 -7.61 -41.75 -19.12
C VAL A 144 -7.07 -40.71 -20.11
N ASP A 145 -7.91 -40.23 -21.02
CA ASP A 145 -7.56 -39.08 -21.86
C ASP A 145 -7.74 -37.79 -21.05
N THR A 146 -6.82 -36.84 -21.18
CA THR A 146 -6.78 -35.63 -20.33
C THR A 146 -6.58 -34.35 -21.15
N VAL A 147 -6.94 -33.22 -20.55
CA VAL A 147 -6.66 -31.87 -21.04
C VAL A 147 -5.41 -31.37 -20.33
N PRO A 148 -4.27 -31.19 -21.02
CA PRO A 148 -3.09 -30.57 -20.44
C PRO A 148 -3.37 -29.10 -20.11
N VAL A 149 -3.13 -28.71 -18.86
CA VAL A 149 -3.28 -27.34 -18.37
C VAL A 149 -1.92 -26.64 -18.35
N LEU A 150 -1.82 -25.47 -18.95
CA LEU A 150 -0.63 -24.62 -18.95
C LEU A 150 -0.99 -23.22 -18.43
N VAL A 151 -0.11 -22.59 -17.65
CA VAL A 151 -0.22 -21.13 -17.44
C VAL A 151 0.00 -20.45 -18.79
N GLY A 152 -0.93 -19.59 -19.20
CA GLY A 152 -0.89 -18.92 -20.48
C GLY A 152 0.32 -17.96 -20.60
N PRO A 153 0.87 -17.79 -21.81
CA PRO A 153 2.13 -17.08 -22.01
C PRO A 153 2.07 -15.62 -21.57
N VAL A 154 0.90 -14.96 -21.65
CA VAL A 154 0.78 -13.54 -21.29
C VAL A 154 0.61 -13.38 -19.77
N SER A 155 -0.21 -14.22 -19.13
CA SER A 155 -0.30 -14.27 -17.66
C SER A 155 1.02 -14.66 -17.01
N PHE A 156 1.81 -15.57 -17.59
CA PHE A 156 3.15 -15.87 -17.08
C PHE A 156 4.02 -14.60 -16.98
N LEU A 157 4.08 -13.79 -18.04
CA LEU A 157 4.83 -12.53 -18.05
C LEU A 157 4.20 -11.44 -17.15
N LEU A 158 2.87 -11.41 -17.03
CA LEU A 158 2.14 -10.48 -16.13
C LEU A 158 2.14 -10.91 -14.65
N LEU A 159 2.65 -12.11 -14.33
CA LEU A 159 2.93 -12.62 -12.99
C LEU A 159 4.44 -12.64 -12.68
N SER A 160 5.29 -12.28 -13.65
CA SER A 160 6.74 -12.18 -13.51
C SER A 160 7.18 -10.84 -12.89
N LYS A 161 8.45 -10.77 -12.47
CA LYS A 161 9.13 -9.52 -12.13
C LYS A 161 10.46 -9.38 -12.87
N ALA A 162 10.95 -8.16 -13.00
CA ALA A 162 12.30 -7.89 -13.46
C ALA A 162 13.32 -8.42 -12.42
N ALA A 163 14.30 -9.19 -12.88
CA ALA A 163 15.35 -9.77 -12.04
C ALA A 163 16.27 -8.68 -11.44
N LYS A 164 16.93 -8.97 -10.32
CA LYS A 164 17.84 -8.01 -9.67
C LYS A 164 18.97 -7.58 -10.61
N GLY A 165 19.03 -6.29 -10.92
CA GLY A 165 20.00 -5.69 -11.85
C GLY A 165 19.42 -5.32 -13.22
N VAL A 166 18.20 -5.77 -13.53
CA VAL A 166 17.44 -5.30 -14.70
C VAL A 166 16.86 -3.91 -14.41
N GLU A 167 16.76 -3.06 -15.43
CA GLU A 167 16.22 -1.69 -15.28
C GLU A 167 14.73 -1.71 -14.87
N LYS A 168 14.33 -0.84 -13.93
CA LYS A 168 12.94 -0.73 -13.44
C LYS A 168 11.91 -0.41 -14.54
N SER A 169 12.35 0.10 -15.69
CA SER A 169 11.51 0.42 -16.86
C SER A 169 11.23 -0.79 -17.78
N PHE A 170 11.95 -1.90 -17.59
CA PHE A 170 11.97 -3.02 -18.54
C PHE A 170 10.58 -3.66 -18.72
N PRO A 171 9.98 -3.60 -19.93
CA PRO A 171 8.64 -4.14 -20.16
C PRO A 171 8.70 -5.67 -20.30
N LEU A 172 8.28 -6.40 -19.26
CA LEU A 172 8.26 -7.88 -19.25
C LEU A 172 7.56 -8.50 -20.46
N LEU A 173 6.50 -7.86 -20.98
CA LEU A 173 5.79 -8.30 -22.19
C LEU A 173 6.66 -8.30 -23.46
N SER A 174 7.79 -7.59 -23.50
CA SER A 174 8.76 -7.68 -24.62
C SER A 174 9.45 -9.04 -24.74
N LEU A 175 9.27 -9.92 -23.74
CA LEU A 175 9.75 -11.31 -23.78
C LEU A 175 8.76 -12.28 -24.45
N ILE A 176 7.58 -11.83 -24.88
CA ILE A 176 6.53 -12.70 -25.45
C ILE A 176 7.06 -13.52 -26.63
N ASP A 177 7.68 -12.88 -27.62
CA ASP A 177 8.24 -13.55 -28.80
C ASP A 177 9.43 -14.48 -28.48
N LYS A 178 10.02 -14.36 -27.27
CA LYS A 178 11.08 -15.27 -26.80
C LYS A 178 10.54 -16.51 -26.09
N ILE A 179 9.35 -16.45 -25.48
CA ILE A 179 8.74 -17.61 -24.81
C ILE A 179 7.81 -18.41 -25.74
N LEU A 180 7.15 -17.75 -26.70
CA LEU A 180 6.22 -18.39 -27.63
C LEU A 180 6.83 -19.58 -28.41
N PRO A 181 8.09 -19.60 -28.85
CA PRO A 181 8.71 -20.78 -29.46
C PRO A 181 8.64 -22.03 -28.58
N VAL A 182 8.90 -21.90 -27.28
CA VAL A 182 8.82 -23.03 -26.34
C VAL A 182 7.37 -23.51 -26.16
N TYR A 183 6.40 -22.59 -26.12
CA TYR A 183 4.99 -22.98 -26.14
C TYR A 183 4.61 -23.72 -27.43
N LYS A 184 5.13 -23.30 -28.60
CA LYS A 184 4.92 -24.00 -29.89
C LYS A 184 5.51 -25.42 -29.86
N GLU A 185 6.69 -25.63 -29.25
CA GLU A 185 7.29 -26.96 -29.02
C GLU A 185 6.43 -27.83 -28.09
N VAL A 186 6.00 -27.29 -26.94
CA VAL A 186 5.13 -28.00 -25.98
C VAL A 186 3.83 -28.46 -26.64
N ILE A 187 3.16 -27.56 -27.38
CA ILE A 187 1.93 -27.86 -28.13
C ILE A 187 2.19 -28.96 -29.17
N ALA A 188 3.31 -28.92 -29.89
CA ALA A 188 3.66 -29.95 -30.88
C ALA A 188 3.87 -31.33 -30.22
N GLU A 189 4.59 -31.42 -29.10
CA GLU A 189 4.77 -32.67 -28.36
C GLU A 189 3.46 -33.21 -27.77
N LEU A 190 2.56 -32.34 -27.29
CA LEU A 190 1.23 -32.74 -26.79
C LEU A 190 0.34 -33.28 -27.91
N LYS A 191 0.29 -32.62 -29.08
CA LYS A 191 -0.43 -33.15 -30.26
C LYS A 191 0.15 -34.47 -30.73
N ALA A 192 1.48 -34.61 -30.76
CA ALA A 192 2.16 -35.84 -31.14
C ALA A 192 1.91 -37.00 -30.15
N ALA A 193 1.66 -36.69 -28.86
CA ALA A 193 1.23 -37.67 -27.87
C ALA A 193 -0.25 -38.11 -28.00
N GLY A 194 -1.06 -37.36 -28.77
CA GLY A 194 -2.47 -37.64 -29.02
C GLY A 194 -3.47 -36.76 -28.28
N ALA A 195 -3.03 -35.65 -27.67
CA ALA A 195 -3.94 -34.69 -27.03
C ALA A 195 -4.87 -34.03 -28.08
N SER A 196 -6.16 -33.93 -27.76
CA SER A 196 -7.20 -33.35 -28.63
C SER A 196 -7.80 -32.04 -28.10
N TRP A 197 -7.46 -31.71 -26.85
CA TRP A 197 -7.80 -30.50 -26.12
C TRP A 197 -6.56 -29.97 -25.40
N ILE A 198 -6.48 -28.66 -25.17
CA ILE A 198 -5.50 -28.01 -24.30
C ILE A 198 -6.16 -26.84 -23.57
N GLN A 199 -5.73 -26.56 -22.34
CA GLN A 199 -6.21 -25.44 -21.53
C GLN A 199 -5.06 -24.47 -21.24
N PHE A 200 -5.31 -23.19 -21.49
CA PHE A 200 -4.44 -22.08 -21.10
C PHE A 200 -5.12 -21.27 -20.00
N ASP A 201 -4.56 -21.34 -18.80
CA ASP A 201 -4.96 -20.50 -17.69
C ASP A 201 -4.42 -19.08 -17.93
N GLU A 202 -5.30 -18.16 -18.31
CA GLU A 202 -4.96 -16.74 -18.49
C GLU A 202 -5.66 -15.85 -17.41
N PRO A 203 -5.52 -16.15 -16.11
CA PRO A 203 -6.30 -15.49 -15.05
C PRO A 203 -5.96 -14.01 -14.84
N THR A 204 -4.92 -13.47 -15.50
CA THR A 204 -4.68 -12.02 -15.45
C THR A 204 -5.72 -11.21 -16.24
N LEU A 205 -6.53 -11.86 -17.09
CA LEU A 205 -7.62 -11.24 -17.84
C LEU A 205 -8.73 -10.63 -16.97
N VAL A 206 -8.94 -11.10 -15.72
CA VAL A 206 -9.97 -10.51 -14.82
C VAL A 206 -9.51 -9.18 -14.17
N LYS A 207 -8.23 -8.84 -14.31
CA LYS A 207 -7.64 -7.60 -13.76
C LYS A 207 -7.98 -6.38 -14.64
N ASP A 208 -7.79 -5.19 -14.09
CA ASP A 208 -7.80 -3.95 -14.87
C ASP A 208 -6.55 -3.84 -15.76
N LEU A 209 -6.64 -4.42 -16.96
CA LEU A 209 -5.61 -4.41 -17.99
C LEU A 209 -5.73 -3.21 -18.93
N ASN A 210 -4.59 -2.63 -19.32
CA ASN A 210 -4.53 -1.57 -20.33
C ASN A 210 -4.50 -2.14 -21.77
N SER A 211 -4.70 -1.27 -22.77
CA SER A 211 -4.79 -1.65 -24.19
C SER A 211 -3.55 -2.38 -24.72
N HIS A 212 -2.34 -2.01 -24.30
CA HIS A 212 -1.10 -2.70 -24.67
C HIS A 212 -1.03 -4.10 -24.06
N GLN A 213 -1.49 -4.27 -22.82
CA GLN A 213 -1.59 -5.59 -22.19
C GLN A 213 -2.61 -6.47 -22.92
N LEU A 214 -3.79 -5.95 -23.29
CA LEU A 214 -4.79 -6.68 -24.07
C LEU A 214 -4.27 -7.09 -25.47
N GLN A 215 -3.56 -6.18 -26.14
CA GLN A 215 -2.93 -6.45 -27.44
C GLN A 215 -1.90 -7.59 -27.38
N ALA A 216 -1.22 -7.78 -26.23
CA ALA A 216 -0.29 -8.90 -26.07
C ALA A 216 -0.99 -10.27 -26.12
N PHE A 217 -2.24 -10.40 -25.66
CA PHE A 217 -3.03 -11.64 -25.84
C PHE A 217 -3.41 -11.83 -27.30
N SER A 218 -3.92 -10.79 -27.97
CA SER A 218 -4.26 -10.86 -29.40
C SER A 218 -3.07 -11.25 -30.27
N HIS A 219 -1.88 -10.71 -29.96
CA HIS A 219 -0.62 -11.07 -30.60
C HIS A 219 -0.24 -12.54 -30.32
N ALA A 220 -0.12 -12.91 -29.04
CA ALA A 220 0.31 -14.24 -28.62
C ALA A 220 -0.55 -15.37 -29.20
N TYR A 221 -1.88 -15.24 -29.17
CA TYR A 221 -2.78 -16.25 -29.71
C TYR A 221 -2.84 -16.26 -31.24
N SER A 222 -2.59 -15.13 -31.92
CA SER A 222 -2.42 -15.11 -33.38
C SER A 222 -1.13 -15.84 -33.78
N GLU A 223 -0.03 -15.60 -33.06
CA GLU A 223 1.24 -16.31 -33.26
C GLU A 223 1.14 -17.82 -32.99
N LEU A 224 0.30 -18.23 -32.03
CA LEU A 224 0.06 -19.64 -31.71
C LEU A 224 -0.95 -20.33 -32.66
N GLU A 225 -1.81 -19.61 -33.39
CA GLU A 225 -2.93 -20.18 -34.17
C GLU A 225 -2.52 -21.36 -35.07
N SER A 226 -1.42 -21.22 -35.81
CA SER A 226 -0.87 -22.28 -36.68
C SER A 226 -0.46 -23.54 -35.90
N SER A 227 0.07 -23.37 -34.69
CA SER A 227 0.49 -24.45 -33.80
C SER A 227 -0.68 -25.06 -33.04
N LEU A 228 -1.72 -24.28 -32.75
CA LEU A 228 -2.97 -24.72 -32.15
C LEU A 228 -3.89 -25.46 -33.15
N SER A 229 -3.67 -25.31 -34.45
CA SER A 229 -4.43 -26.03 -35.48
C SER A 229 -4.48 -27.55 -35.24
N GLY A 230 -5.70 -28.10 -35.22
CA GLY A 230 -6.00 -29.50 -34.90
C GLY A 230 -6.35 -29.78 -33.43
N LEU A 231 -6.22 -28.80 -32.52
CA LEU A 231 -6.70 -28.89 -31.14
C LEU A 231 -8.02 -28.13 -30.95
N ASN A 232 -8.77 -28.54 -29.92
CA ASN A 232 -9.66 -27.63 -29.22
C ASN A 232 -8.84 -26.89 -28.15
N VAL A 233 -9.07 -25.59 -27.99
CA VAL A 233 -8.25 -24.73 -27.13
C VAL A 233 -9.17 -23.95 -26.20
N LEU A 234 -9.05 -24.24 -24.91
CA LEU A 234 -9.73 -23.54 -23.83
C LEU A 234 -8.84 -22.43 -23.29
N THR A 235 -9.34 -21.21 -23.21
CA THR A 235 -8.71 -20.12 -22.44
C THR A 235 -9.55 -19.86 -21.19
N GLU A 236 -8.94 -20.04 -20.03
CA GLU A 236 -9.63 -20.10 -18.74
C GLU A 236 -9.42 -18.82 -17.92
N THR A 237 -10.49 -18.31 -17.33
CA THR A 237 -10.48 -17.11 -16.48
C THR A 237 -11.29 -17.31 -15.20
N TYR A 238 -10.75 -16.85 -14.06
CA TYR A 238 -11.33 -17.15 -12.75
C TYR A 238 -11.02 -16.10 -11.67
N PHE A 239 -11.76 -16.18 -10.55
CA PHE A 239 -11.73 -15.35 -9.33
C PHE A 239 -12.49 -14.02 -9.37
N ALA A 240 -12.85 -13.48 -10.55
CA ALA A 240 -13.64 -12.25 -10.70
C ALA A 240 -14.27 -12.18 -12.12
N ASP A 241 -15.07 -11.14 -12.38
CA ASP A 241 -15.64 -10.88 -13.71
C ASP A 241 -14.60 -10.40 -14.73
N VAL A 242 -14.83 -10.70 -16.02
CA VAL A 242 -14.02 -10.12 -17.10
C VAL A 242 -14.58 -8.75 -17.54
N PRO A 243 -13.75 -7.70 -17.63
CA PRO A 243 -14.15 -6.41 -18.21
C PRO A 243 -14.72 -6.52 -19.63
N ALA A 244 -15.58 -5.59 -20.06
CA ALA A 244 -16.20 -5.62 -21.39
C ALA A 244 -15.18 -5.65 -22.56
N GLU A 245 -14.11 -4.87 -22.48
CA GLU A 245 -13.03 -4.89 -23.51
C GLU A 245 -12.15 -6.15 -23.41
N VAL A 246 -12.04 -6.77 -22.22
CA VAL A 246 -11.44 -8.12 -22.08
C VAL A 246 -12.34 -9.15 -22.75
N PHE A 247 -13.64 -9.16 -22.46
CA PHE A 247 -14.61 -10.09 -23.04
C PHE A 247 -14.59 -10.06 -24.57
N LYS A 248 -14.58 -8.86 -25.16
CA LYS A 248 -14.39 -8.59 -26.60
C LYS A 248 -13.03 -9.06 -27.14
N THR A 249 -11.98 -9.00 -26.33
CA THR A 249 -10.66 -9.53 -26.69
C THR A 249 -10.65 -11.07 -26.68
N VAL A 250 -11.09 -11.71 -25.58
CA VAL A 250 -11.06 -13.18 -25.44
C VAL A 250 -11.98 -13.89 -26.44
N THR A 251 -13.15 -13.33 -26.71
CA THR A 251 -14.08 -13.84 -27.73
C THR A 251 -13.46 -13.83 -29.14
N THR A 252 -12.56 -12.89 -29.44
CA THR A 252 -11.92 -12.77 -30.76
C THR A 252 -10.53 -13.40 -30.88
N LEU A 253 -9.99 -14.00 -29.81
CA LEU A 253 -8.69 -14.69 -29.85
C LEU A 253 -8.65 -15.82 -30.89
N LYS A 254 -7.50 -15.88 -31.58
CA LYS A 254 -7.15 -16.83 -32.63
C LYS A 254 -6.76 -18.19 -32.08
N GLY A 255 -7.07 -19.26 -32.82
CA GLY A 255 -6.95 -20.65 -32.34
C GLY A 255 -7.82 -21.06 -31.14
N VAL A 256 -8.33 -20.12 -30.33
CA VAL A 256 -9.18 -20.38 -29.14
C VAL A 256 -10.57 -20.85 -29.56
N THR A 257 -10.93 -22.09 -29.23
CA THR A 257 -12.24 -22.70 -29.55
C THR A 257 -13.19 -22.73 -28.34
N ALA A 258 -12.71 -22.44 -27.14
CA ALA A 258 -13.49 -22.49 -25.91
C ALA A 258 -13.04 -21.41 -24.91
N LEU A 259 -13.99 -20.90 -24.12
CA LEU A 259 -13.75 -19.88 -23.10
C LEU A 259 -14.38 -20.30 -21.78
N GLY A 260 -13.59 -20.26 -20.71
CA GLY A 260 -14.04 -20.53 -19.36
C GLY A 260 -14.14 -19.26 -18.51
N PHE A 261 -15.25 -19.13 -17.79
CA PHE A 261 -15.52 -18.02 -16.88
C PHE A 261 -16.01 -18.53 -15.53
N ASP A 262 -15.46 -17.96 -14.46
CA ASP A 262 -16.00 -18.04 -13.10
C ASP A 262 -17.33 -17.25 -13.02
N LEU A 263 -18.42 -17.97 -12.79
CA LEU A 263 -19.78 -17.41 -12.71
C LEU A 263 -20.29 -17.33 -11.26
N VAL A 264 -19.50 -17.79 -10.28
CA VAL A 264 -19.79 -17.63 -8.85
C VAL A 264 -19.34 -16.24 -8.39
N ARG A 265 -18.09 -15.88 -8.69
CA ARG A 265 -17.47 -14.60 -8.33
C ARG A 265 -17.49 -13.61 -9.47
N GLY A 266 -17.47 -14.10 -10.71
CA GLY A 266 -17.53 -13.27 -11.93
C GLY A 266 -18.90 -13.20 -12.59
N SER A 267 -19.99 -13.37 -11.84
CA SER A 267 -21.37 -13.47 -12.34
C SER A 267 -21.82 -12.33 -13.28
N LYS A 268 -21.26 -11.12 -13.15
CA LYS A 268 -21.48 -10.00 -14.10
C LYS A 268 -21.15 -10.35 -15.55
N THR A 269 -20.23 -11.30 -15.76
CA THR A 269 -19.87 -11.84 -17.09
C THR A 269 -21.09 -12.44 -17.81
N LEU A 270 -22.10 -12.93 -17.07
CA LEU A 270 -23.35 -13.42 -17.64
C LEU A 270 -24.04 -12.37 -18.53
N ASP A 271 -23.98 -11.08 -18.18
CA ASP A 271 -24.64 -10.03 -18.96
C ASP A 271 -23.86 -9.70 -20.25
N LEU A 272 -22.54 -9.86 -20.23
CA LEU A 272 -21.72 -9.81 -21.44
C LEU A 272 -22.03 -11.00 -22.36
N ILE A 273 -22.14 -12.22 -21.82
CA ILE A 273 -22.53 -13.42 -22.57
C ILE A 273 -23.94 -13.27 -23.17
N LYS A 274 -24.92 -12.73 -22.41
CA LYS A 274 -26.27 -12.41 -22.91
C LYS A 274 -26.27 -11.35 -24.02
N SER A 275 -25.32 -10.41 -24.00
CA SER A 275 -25.18 -9.38 -25.04
C SER A 275 -24.66 -9.93 -26.37
N GLY A 276 -23.92 -11.05 -26.32
CA GLY A 276 -23.47 -11.81 -27.49
C GLY A 276 -22.29 -12.72 -27.17
N PHE A 277 -22.32 -13.94 -27.67
CA PHE A 277 -21.23 -14.91 -27.56
C PHE A 277 -20.95 -15.58 -28.92
N PRO A 278 -19.69 -15.92 -29.28
CA PRO A 278 -19.38 -16.52 -30.57
C PRO A 278 -19.98 -17.93 -30.69
N SER A 279 -20.82 -18.16 -31.70
CA SER A 279 -21.60 -19.40 -31.87
C SER A 279 -20.75 -20.61 -32.28
N GLU A 280 -19.51 -20.38 -32.71
CA GLU A 280 -18.52 -21.41 -33.03
C GLU A 280 -17.69 -21.86 -31.80
N LYS A 281 -17.79 -21.15 -30.67
CA LYS A 281 -16.99 -21.44 -29.46
C LYS A 281 -17.81 -22.15 -28.39
N TYR A 282 -17.12 -22.95 -27.57
CA TYR A 282 -17.71 -23.54 -26.36
C TYR A 282 -17.62 -22.55 -25.19
N LEU A 283 -18.67 -22.51 -24.35
CA LEU A 283 -18.66 -21.85 -23.06
C LEU A 283 -18.46 -22.87 -21.94
N PHE A 284 -17.43 -22.66 -21.12
CA PHE A 284 -17.18 -23.42 -19.91
C PHE A 284 -17.64 -22.55 -18.73
N ALA A 285 -18.82 -22.87 -18.19
CA ALA A 285 -19.51 -22.03 -17.21
C ALA A 285 -19.24 -22.55 -15.79
N GLY A 286 -18.29 -21.93 -15.10
CA GLY A 286 -17.88 -22.27 -13.74
C GLY A 286 -18.88 -21.79 -12.69
N VAL A 287 -19.97 -22.53 -12.50
CA VAL A 287 -21.05 -22.23 -11.53
C VAL A 287 -20.88 -22.95 -10.18
N VAL A 288 -19.82 -23.73 -9.99
CA VAL A 288 -19.46 -24.39 -8.72
C VAL A 288 -18.22 -23.71 -8.12
N ASP A 289 -18.29 -23.31 -6.84
CA ASP A 289 -17.15 -22.62 -6.23
C ASP A 289 -16.02 -23.60 -5.90
N GLY A 290 -14.89 -23.44 -6.61
CA GLY A 290 -13.62 -24.10 -6.29
C GLY A 290 -12.82 -23.40 -5.18
N ARG A 291 -13.30 -22.26 -4.66
CA ARG A 291 -12.65 -21.45 -3.60
C ARG A 291 -13.30 -21.59 -2.22
N ASN A 292 -14.47 -22.22 -2.12
CA ASN A 292 -15.20 -22.39 -0.87
C ASN A 292 -15.69 -23.84 -0.71
N ILE A 293 -16.22 -24.17 0.47
CA ILE A 293 -16.57 -25.55 0.85
C ILE A 293 -18.06 -25.79 1.02
N TRP A 294 -18.92 -24.86 0.62
CA TRP A 294 -20.37 -25.08 0.60
C TRP A 294 -20.77 -26.02 -0.53
N ALA A 295 -21.83 -26.78 -0.27
CA ALA A 295 -22.56 -27.50 -1.30
C ALA A 295 -23.27 -26.47 -2.18
N ASN A 296 -23.14 -26.64 -3.49
CA ASN A 296 -23.74 -25.78 -4.48
C ASN A 296 -25.27 -25.73 -4.37
N ASP A 297 -25.84 -24.54 -4.53
CA ASP A 297 -27.24 -24.43 -4.91
C ASP A 297 -27.39 -24.97 -6.34
N LEU A 298 -27.72 -26.26 -6.39
CA LEU A 298 -27.97 -26.99 -7.62
C LEU A 298 -29.12 -26.35 -8.40
N ALA A 299 -30.12 -25.73 -7.77
CA ALA A 299 -31.29 -25.15 -8.45
C ALA A 299 -30.96 -23.78 -9.09
N SER A 300 -30.26 -22.89 -8.39
CA SER A 300 -29.80 -21.60 -8.95
C SER A 300 -28.76 -21.81 -10.06
N SER A 301 -27.81 -22.72 -9.83
CA SER A 301 -26.80 -23.08 -10.84
C SER A 301 -27.45 -23.66 -12.09
N LEU A 302 -28.39 -24.60 -11.92
CA LEU A 302 -29.18 -25.19 -13.01
C LEU A 302 -30.00 -24.14 -13.78
N SER A 303 -30.59 -23.16 -13.09
CA SER A 303 -31.31 -22.06 -13.74
C SER A 303 -30.37 -21.19 -14.58
N THR A 304 -29.16 -20.92 -14.08
CA THR A 304 -28.09 -20.25 -14.82
C THR A 304 -27.66 -21.08 -16.04
N LEU A 305 -27.47 -22.40 -15.89
CA LEU A 305 -27.14 -23.29 -17.00
C LEU A 305 -28.27 -23.36 -18.05
N GLN A 306 -29.54 -23.30 -17.64
CA GLN A 306 -30.69 -23.24 -18.56
C GLN A 306 -30.69 -21.93 -19.37
N ALA A 307 -30.47 -20.79 -18.72
CA ALA A 307 -30.35 -19.51 -19.41
C ALA A 307 -29.19 -19.53 -20.43
N LEU A 308 -28.05 -20.13 -20.06
CA LEU A 308 -26.89 -20.28 -20.92
C LEU A 308 -27.05 -21.35 -22.01
N GLU A 309 -27.80 -22.44 -21.80
CA GLU A 309 -28.04 -23.45 -22.84
C GLU A 309 -28.88 -22.86 -23.99
N ASN A 310 -29.87 -22.04 -23.68
CA ASN A 310 -30.68 -21.30 -24.67
C ASN A 310 -29.88 -20.23 -25.45
N LEU A 311 -28.67 -19.87 -24.99
CA LEU A 311 -27.80 -18.87 -25.63
C LEU A 311 -26.55 -19.48 -26.29
N VAL A 312 -26.01 -20.58 -25.73
CA VAL A 312 -24.67 -21.14 -26.06
C VAL A 312 -24.61 -22.69 -26.05
N GLY A 313 -25.64 -23.37 -25.55
CA GLY A 313 -25.92 -24.78 -25.85
C GLY A 313 -25.23 -25.94 -25.09
N LYS A 314 -24.17 -25.76 -24.26
CA LYS A 314 -23.46 -26.89 -23.59
C LYS A 314 -22.66 -26.50 -22.30
N VAL A 315 -22.91 -27.12 -21.11
CA VAL A 315 -22.10 -27.07 -19.83
C VAL A 315 -22.22 -28.42 -19.04
N ASP A 316 -21.65 -28.71 -17.84
CA ASP A 316 -21.95 -29.88 -16.92
C ASP A 316 -21.14 -29.85 -15.57
N LEU A 317 -21.71 -30.46 -14.50
CA LEU A 317 -21.65 -30.32 -12.99
C LEU A 317 -22.47 -31.56 -12.39
N VAL A 318 -22.47 -32.48 -11.33
CA VAL A 318 -22.39 -32.97 -9.83
C VAL A 318 -20.92 -33.49 -9.00
N ASN A 319 -20.17 -33.25 -7.69
CA ASN A 319 -20.11 -33.49 -5.98
C ASN A 319 -19.44 -34.78 -5.15
N GLU A 320 -19.90 -35.31 -3.96
CA GLU A 320 -19.56 -36.52 -3.08
C GLU A 320 -20.11 -36.27 -1.62
N THR A 321 -19.58 -36.85 -0.51
CA THR A 321 -20.16 -36.83 0.88
C THR A 321 -19.21 -36.62 2.12
N LYS A 322 -19.77 -36.14 3.27
CA LYS A 322 -19.44 -36.38 4.73
C LYS A 322 -18.77 -35.34 5.69
N LEU A 323 -19.56 -34.87 6.68
CA LEU A 323 -19.25 -34.22 7.99
C LEU A 323 -20.27 -34.71 9.09
N ASP A 324 -21.06 -33.84 9.75
CA ASP A 324 -22.29 -34.12 10.54
C ASP A 324 -23.53 -34.13 9.62
N GLU A 325 -24.54 -35.01 9.77
CA GLU A 325 -25.59 -35.20 8.71
C GLU A 325 -26.30 -33.91 8.26
N GLU A 326 -26.60 -32.98 9.17
CA GLU A 326 -27.17 -31.68 8.79
C GLU A 326 -26.10 -30.82 8.10
N ILE A 327 -24.94 -30.61 8.74
CA ILE A 327 -23.89 -29.73 8.20
C ILE A 327 -23.18 -30.30 6.94
N LYS A 328 -23.14 -31.62 6.68
CA LYS A 328 -22.70 -32.16 5.36
C LYS A 328 -23.73 -31.98 4.26
N SER A 329 -25.02 -31.88 4.58
CA SER A 329 -25.98 -31.56 3.53
C SER A 329 -25.72 -30.16 2.93
N TRP A 330 -25.04 -29.28 3.69
CA TRP A 330 -24.61 -27.95 3.27
C TRP A 330 -23.18 -27.87 2.71
N LEU A 331 -22.39 -28.96 2.65
CA LEU A 331 -20.92 -28.88 2.47
C LEU A 331 -20.28 -29.85 1.46
N ALA A 332 -19.29 -29.32 0.74
CA ALA A 332 -18.56 -29.93 -0.36
C ALA A 332 -17.07 -29.47 -0.47
N PHE A 333 -16.11 -30.36 -0.20
CA PHE A 333 -14.69 -30.21 -0.60
C PHE A 333 -14.41 -30.72 -2.04
N ALA A 334 -13.16 -30.68 -2.52
CA ALA A 334 -12.86 -30.99 -3.93
C ALA A 334 -13.20 -32.43 -4.41
N ALA A 335 -13.12 -33.45 -3.55
CA ALA A 335 -13.67 -34.77 -3.88
C ALA A 335 -15.18 -34.67 -4.02
N GLN A 336 -15.81 -34.01 -3.05
CA GLN A 336 -17.20 -33.56 -3.04
C GLN A 336 -17.52 -32.48 -4.09
N LYS A 337 -16.75 -32.37 -5.19
CA LYS A 337 -17.12 -31.60 -6.39
C LYS A 337 -17.23 -32.52 -7.65
N LEU A 338 -17.45 -33.84 -7.48
CA LEU A 338 -17.74 -34.95 -8.46
C LEU A 338 -19.12 -35.86 -8.45
N VAL A 339 -20.16 -35.80 -7.50
CA VAL A 339 -21.72 -35.46 -7.31
C VAL A 339 -22.61 -33.94 -6.99
N GLU A 340 -22.52 -32.46 -7.18
CA GLU A 340 -21.71 -31.10 -7.78
C GLU A 340 -21.03 -30.73 -9.27
N VAL A 341 -19.88 -31.29 -9.82
CA VAL A 341 -19.20 -31.62 -11.19
C VAL A 341 -19.66 -32.59 -12.45
N ASN A 342 -20.44 -33.71 -12.40
CA ASN A 342 -21.05 -34.58 -13.49
C ASN A 342 -22.63 -34.78 -13.70
N ALA A 343 -23.56 -34.67 -12.72
CA ALA A 343 -25.06 -34.74 -12.89
C ALA A 343 -26.05 -33.57 -12.50
N LEU A 344 -25.63 -32.35 -12.11
CA LEU A 344 -26.37 -31.09 -12.27
C LEU A 344 -26.81 -30.95 -13.74
N ALA A 345 -25.99 -31.43 -14.68
CA ALA A 345 -26.33 -31.70 -16.08
C ALA A 345 -27.48 -32.70 -16.33
N LYS A 346 -28.02 -33.35 -15.29
CA LYS A 346 -29.11 -34.34 -15.36
C LYS A 346 -30.36 -33.92 -14.57
N ALA A 347 -30.40 -32.72 -13.97
CA ALA A 347 -31.35 -32.36 -12.90
C ALA A 347 -32.45 -31.32 -13.26
N LEU A 348 -32.70 -31.05 -14.55
CA LEU A 348 -33.44 -29.88 -15.09
C LEU A 348 -34.93 -29.70 -14.68
N ALA A 349 -35.22 -29.23 -13.45
CA ALA A 349 -36.50 -28.62 -13.04
C ALA A 349 -36.36 -27.70 -11.78
N GLY A 350 -36.60 -26.37 -11.89
CA GLY A 350 -36.40 -25.36 -10.80
C GLY A 350 -37.59 -25.19 -9.82
N GLN A 351 -37.73 -24.14 -8.97
CA GLN A 351 -37.02 -22.87 -8.61
C GLN A 351 -37.42 -22.51 -7.13
N LYS A 352 -37.07 -21.45 -6.37
CA LYS A 352 -36.22 -20.21 -6.38
C LYS A 352 -35.91 -19.89 -4.85
N ASP A 353 -35.57 -18.74 -4.22
CA ASP A 353 -35.51 -17.28 -4.49
C ASP A 353 -34.56 -16.52 -3.49
N GLU A 354 -34.45 -15.19 -3.56
CA GLU A 354 -33.39 -14.34 -2.92
C GLU A 354 -33.80 -13.52 -1.65
N ALA A 355 -32.82 -12.93 -0.93
CA ALA A 355 -32.99 -11.98 0.19
C ALA A 355 -31.83 -10.92 0.31
N ALA A 356 -31.96 -9.89 1.17
CA ALA A 356 -31.19 -8.62 1.08
C ALA A 356 -30.60 -8.04 2.41
N THR A 357 -29.97 -6.85 2.34
CA THR A 357 -28.92 -6.34 3.28
C THR A 357 -29.27 -5.07 4.11
N LEU A 358 -28.47 -4.74 5.14
CA LEU A 358 -28.64 -3.59 6.07
C LEU A 358 -27.34 -2.76 6.34
N LYS A 359 -27.40 -1.80 7.28
CA LYS A 359 -26.40 -0.75 7.60
C LYS A 359 -26.33 -0.53 9.13
N GLY A 360 -25.33 0.11 9.75
CA GLY A 360 -24.10 0.75 9.23
C GLY A 360 -23.92 2.22 9.69
N SER A 361 -22.85 2.52 10.44
CA SER A 361 -22.49 3.85 11.00
C SER A 361 -20.98 3.93 11.30
N ASP A 362 -20.34 5.10 11.25
CA ASP A 362 -18.86 5.21 11.43
C ASP A 362 -18.43 5.15 12.91
N HIS A 363 -17.60 4.17 13.26
CA HIS A 363 -17.13 3.96 14.64
C HIS A 363 -15.66 4.41 14.76
N ARG A 364 -15.37 5.53 15.44
CA ARG A 364 -14.01 5.96 15.82
C ARG A 364 -13.96 6.32 17.30
N ARG A 365 -12.76 6.27 17.87
CA ARG A 365 -12.50 6.79 19.22
C ARG A 365 -12.53 8.33 19.17
N ALA A 366 -13.17 8.96 20.15
CA ALA A 366 -13.41 10.41 20.13
C ALA A 366 -12.11 11.25 20.29
N THR A 367 -11.14 10.71 21.02
CA THR A 367 -9.83 11.36 21.24
C THR A 367 -8.87 10.99 20.12
N THR A 368 -8.17 11.98 19.55
CA THR A 368 -7.21 11.78 18.45
C THR A 368 -5.98 10.99 18.89
N VAL A 369 -5.44 10.15 18.00
CA VAL A 369 -4.31 9.24 18.29
C VAL A 369 -3.12 9.93 18.98
N SER A 370 -2.75 11.15 18.57
CA SER A 370 -1.65 11.90 19.19
C SER A 370 -1.93 12.28 20.67
N ALA A 371 -3.19 12.57 21.02
CA ALA A 371 -3.57 12.84 22.41
C ALA A 371 -3.71 11.55 23.25
N ARG A 372 -4.13 10.44 22.62
CA ARG A 372 -4.11 9.10 23.24
C ARG A 372 -2.68 8.65 23.53
N LEU A 373 -1.76 8.82 22.58
CA LEU A 373 -0.33 8.52 22.75
C LEU A 373 0.30 9.29 23.91
N GLU A 374 -0.09 10.55 24.15
CA GLU A 374 0.31 11.29 25.35
C GLU A 374 -0.18 10.63 26.66
N ALA A 375 -1.43 10.16 26.70
CA ALA A 375 -2.02 9.52 27.88
C ALA A 375 -1.44 8.11 28.12
N GLN A 376 -1.22 7.35 27.05
CA GLN A 376 -0.52 6.06 27.07
C GLN A 376 0.93 6.22 27.52
N GLN A 377 1.68 7.18 27.00
CA GLN A 377 3.07 7.43 27.40
C GLN A 377 3.20 7.81 28.87
N LYS A 378 2.21 8.54 29.44
CA LYS A 378 2.16 8.87 30.88
C LYS A 378 1.92 7.65 31.78
N LYS A 379 1.31 6.57 31.26
CA LYS A 379 0.99 5.33 31.99
C LYS A 379 2.00 4.21 31.77
N LEU A 380 2.48 4.05 30.54
CA LEU A 380 3.43 3.00 30.13
C LEU A 380 4.90 3.41 30.35
N ASN A 381 5.19 4.72 30.36
CA ASN A 381 6.52 5.30 30.62
C ASN A 381 7.67 4.67 29.79
N LEU A 382 7.41 4.42 28.51
CA LEU A 382 8.35 3.74 27.61
C LEU A 382 9.53 4.66 27.22
N PRO A 383 10.76 4.13 27.04
CA PRO A 383 11.85 4.91 26.46
C PRO A 383 11.65 5.13 24.96
N ALA A 384 12.40 6.08 24.38
CA ALA A 384 12.46 6.24 22.93
C ALA A 384 13.03 4.97 22.26
N LEU A 385 12.62 4.69 21.01
CA LEU A 385 12.88 3.42 20.33
C LEU A 385 12.46 2.19 21.17
N PRO A 386 11.21 2.12 21.69
CA PRO A 386 10.77 0.99 22.52
C PRO A 386 10.87 -0.33 21.76
N THR A 387 11.40 -1.35 22.42
CA THR A 387 11.55 -2.70 21.89
C THR A 387 10.39 -3.59 22.30
N THR A 388 9.96 -4.45 21.38
CA THR A 388 8.93 -5.45 21.63
C THR A 388 9.10 -6.63 20.67
N THR A 389 8.27 -7.65 20.81
CA THR A 389 8.09 -8.68 19.78
C THR A 389 6.63 -8.71 19.32
N ILE A 390 6.37 -9.48 18.26
CA ILE A 390 5.06 -9.50 17.59
C ILE A 390 4.06 -10.45 18.29
N GLY A 391 4.52 -11.43 19.07
CA GLY A 391 3.63 -12.40 19.72
C GLY A 391 4.32 -13.75 19.94
N SER A 392 3.96 -14.75 19.15
CA SER A 392 4.37 -16.14 19.34
C SER A 392 5.90 -16.38 19.44
N PHE A 393 6.29 -17.26 20.36
CA PHE A 393 7.67 -17.74 20.56
C PHE A 393 7.89 -19.15 19.98
N PRO A 394 9.15 -19.62 19.83
CA PRO A 394 9.50 -20.93 19.24
C PRO A 394 8.71 -22.13 19.79
N GLN A 395 7.84 -22.72 18.96
CA GLN A 395 7.01 -23.85 19.41
C GLN A 395 7.81 -25.16 19.42
N THR A 396 8.24 -25.59 20.62
CA THR A 396 9.04 -26.79 20.88
C THR A 396 8.32 -28.09 20.52
N LEU A 397 9.06 -29.20 20.40
CA LEU A 397 8.45 -30.52 20.18
C LEU A 397 7.58 -30.97 21.37
N GLU A 398 8.00 -30.66 22.60
CA GLU A 398 7.27 -31.03 23.81
C GLU A 398 5.98 -30.20 23.95
N LEU A 399 6.01 -28.89 23.69
CA LEU A 399 4.79 -28.06 23.66
C LEU A 399 3.75 -28.57 22.65
N ARG A 400 4.20 -28.95 21.44
CA ARG A 400 3.32 -29.55 20.41
C ARG A 400 2.76 -30.90 20.86
N LYS A 401 3.55 -31.67 21.63
CA LYS A 401 3.13 -32.94 22.23
C LYS A 401 2.09 -32.73 23.33
N VAL A 402 2.34 -31.84 24.28
CA VAL A 402 1.43 -31.48 25.39
C VAL A 402 0.08 -30.99 24.87
N ARG A 403 0.04 -30.04 23.93
CA ARG A 403 -1.22 -29.58 23.32
C ARG A 403 -2.00 -30.70 22.61
N ARG A 404 -1.30 -31.58 21.88
CA ARG A 404 -1.90 -32.74 21.21
C ARG A 404 -2.44 -33.76 22.21
N GLU A 405 -1.76 -33.96 23.33
CA GLU A 405 -2.20 -34.87 24.40
C GLU A 405 -3.37 -34.30 25.21
N TYR A 406 -3.43 -32.98 25.42
CA TYR A 406 -4.61 -32.30 25.96
C TYR A 406 -5.81 -32.42 25.02
N LYS A 407 -5.66 -32.03 23.73
CA LYS A 407 -6.72 -32.14 22.69
C LYS A 407 -7.13 -33.59 22.37
N ALA A 408 -6.42 -34.59 22.90
CA ALA A 408 -6.76 -36.00 22.85
C ALA A 408 -7.24 -36.59 24.20
N ASN A 409 -7.52 -35.74 25.20
CA ASN A 409 -7.95 -36.10 26.55
C ASN A 409 -7.01 -37.09 27.28
N LYS A 410 -5.70 -36.97 27.04
CA LYS A 410 -4.65 -37.84 27.64
C LYS A 410 -3.95 -37.23 28.86
N ILE A 411 -4.10 -35.93 29.06
CA ILE A 411 -3.68 -35.20 30.25
C ILE A 411 -4.85 -34.33 30.73
N SER A 412 -4.93 -34.05 32.02
CA SER A 412 -6.01 -33.21 32.57
C SER A 412 -5.78 -31.72 32.28
N GLU A 413 -6.83 -30.92 32.46
CA GLU A 413 -6.77 -29.47 32.27
C GLU A 413 -5.78 -28.82 33.24
N GLU A 414 -5.69 -29.26 34.50
CA GLU A 414 -4.74 -28.72 35.48
C GLU A 414 -3.28 -29.03 35.09
N ALA A 415 -3.03 -30.23 34.54
CA ALA A 415 -1.71 -30.61 34.04
C ALA A 415 -1.32 -29.80 32.80
N TYR A 416 -2.28 -29.57 31.89
CA TYR A 416 -2.10 -28.70 30.73
C TYR A 416 -1.83 -27.24 31.14
N VAL A 417 -2.68 -26.67 31.99
CA VAL A 417 -2.58 -25.29 32.49
C VAL A 417 -1.27 -25.06 33.22
N LYS A 418 -0.81 -26.01 34.04
CA LYS A 418 0.50 -25.95 34.67
C LYS A 418 1.64 -25.90 33.64
N TYR A 419 1.66 -26.79 32.65
CA TYR A 419 2.72 -26.78 31.63
C TYR A 419 2.74 -25.48 30.83
N ILE A 420 1.58 -24.97 30.40
CA ILE A 420 1.49 -23.70 29.67
C ILE A 420 1.94 -22.52 30.55
N THR A 421 1.58 -22.51 31.83
CA THR A 421 2.07 -21.52 32.82
C THR A 421 3.60 -21.54 32.94
N GLU A 422 4.22 -22.74 32.95
CA GLU A 422 5.68 -22.88 32.98
C GLU A 422 6.34 -22.38 31.68
N GLU A 423 5.74 -22.60 30.49
CA GLU A 423 6.27 -22.06 29.23
C GLU A 423 6.13 -20.52 29.16
N ILE A 424 5.00 -19.96 29.59
CA ILE A 424 4.81 -18.50 29.70
C ILE A 424 5.87 -17.90 30.62
N SER A 425 6.10 -18.50 31.80
CA SER A 425 7.10 -18.02 32.76
C SER A 425 8.52 -18.01 32.17
N LYS A 426 8.90 -19.01 31.35
CA LYS A 426 10.18 -19.03 30.63
C LYS A 426 10.27 -17.90 29.58
N VAL A 427 9.19 -17.63 28.86
CA VAL A 427 9.12 -16.57 27.84
C VAL A 427 9.15 -15.17 28.46
N VAL A 428 8.42 -14.93 29.56
CA VAL A 428 8.47 -13.67 30.32
C VAL A 428 9.89 -13.44 30.83
N LYS A 429 10.46 -14.41 31.56
CA LYS A 429 11.80 -14.30 32.12
C LYS A 429 12.87 -14.05 31.06
N LEU A 430 12.80 -14.73 29.90
CA LEU A 430 13.76 -14.52 28.80
C LEU A 430 13.71 -13.08 28.26
N GLN A 431 12.53 -12.46 28.19
CA GLN A 431 12.41 -11.09 27.71
C GLN A 431 12.88 -10.06 28.76
N GLU A 432 12.68 -10.34 30.05
CA GLU A 432 13.26 -9.54 31.15
C GLU A 432 14.80 -9.66 31.20
N GLU A 433 15.36 -10.86 30.98
CA GLU A 433 16.82 -11.07 30.85
C GLU A 433 17.41 -10.38 29.61
N LEU A 434 16.61 -10.17 28.56
CA LEU A 434 16.96 -9.38 27.38
C LEU A 434 16.73 -7.86 27.55
N ASP A 435 15.98 -7.45 28.59
CA ASP A 435 15.54 -6.08 28.86
C ASP A 435 14.75 -5.49 27.66
N ILE A 436 13.69 -6.21 27.28
CA ILE A 436 12.69 -5.80 26.29
C ILE A 436 11.60 -4.96 26.99
N ASP A 437 11.22 -3.83 26.39
CA ASP A 437 10.40 -2.82 27.09
C ASP A 437 8.93 -3.22 27.21
N VAL A 438 8.34 -3.83 26.16
CA VAL A 438 6.94 -4.31 26.12
C VAL A 438 6.89 -5.78 25.73
N LEU A 439 6.31 -6.61 26.60
CA LEU A 439 6.40 -8.07 26.58
C LEU A 439 5.20 -8.76 25.90
N VAL A 440 5.40 -10.03 25.53
CA VAL A 440 4.36 -10.97 25.10
C VAL A 440 4.41 -12.26 25.92
N HIS A 441 3.31 -12.99 26.02
CA HIS A 441 3.28 -14.31 26.70
C HIS A 441 3.82 -15.46 25.83
N GLY A 442 4.02 -15.20 24.53
CA GLY A 442 4.61 -16.14 23.57
C GLY A 442 3.64 -17.11 22.88
N GLU A 443 2.33 -16.98 23.13
CA GLU A 443 1.27 -17.84 22.57
C GLU A 443 1.53 -19.37 22.68
N PRO A 444 2.08 -19.91 23.79
CA PRO A 444 2.33 -21.35 23.89
C PRO A 444 1.05 -22.18 23.78
N GLU A 445 -0.10 -21.66 24.22
CA GLU A 445 -1.40 -22.31 24.11
C GLU A 445 -1.91 -22.45 22.66
N ARG A 446 -1.49 -21.56 21.75
CA ARG A 446 -2.13 -21.41 20.42
C ARG A 446 -1.50 -22.30 19.36
N ASN A 447 -2.28 -23.25 18.84
CA ASN A 447 -1.87 -24.04 17.68
C ASN A 447 -1.80 -23.20 16.40
N ASP A 448 -2.86 -22.43 16.16
CA ASP A 448 -3.07 -21.57 15.01
C ASP A 448 -3.86 -20.33 15.43
N MET A 449 -3.66 -19.19 14.75
CA MET A 449 -4.20 -17.89 15.16
C MET A 449 -5.65 -17.65 14.73
N VAL A 450 -6.27 -18.55 13.96
CA VAL A 450 -7.71 -18.52 13.68
C VAL A 450 -8.41 -19.76 14.25
N GLU A 451 -7.74 -20.93 14.27
CA GLU A 451 -8.26 -22.12 14.97
C GLU A 451 -8.52 -21.82 16.46
N TYR A 452 -7.60 -21.12 17.15
CA TYR A 452 -7.72 -20.84 18.59
C TYR A 452 -8.96 -20.00 18.97
N PHE A 453 -9.32 -19.00 18.16
CA PHE A 453 -10.48 -18.14 18.44
C PHE A 453 -11.78 -18.83 18.04
N GLY A 454 -11.84 -19.40 16.83
CA GLY A 454 -13.04 -20.11 16.38
C GLY A 454 -13.42 -21.30 17.27
N GLU A 455 -12.46 -22.00 17.90
CA GLU A 455 -12.75 -23.09 18.86
C GLU A 455 -13.45 -22.61 20.15
N GLN A 456 -13.60 -21.29 20.34
CA GLN A 456 -14.23 -20.64 21.49
C GLN A 456 -15.41 -19.74 21.10
N LEU A 457 -15.76 -19.65 19.82
CA LEU A 457 -16.84 -18.82 19.28
C LEU A 457 -18.04 -19.66 18.79
N SER A 458 -19.25 -19.13 18.94
CA SER A 458 -20.44 -19.67 18.28
C SER A 458 -20.35 -19.55 16.75
N GLY A 459 -21.07 -20.38 16.01
CA GLY A 459 -21.13 -20.31 14.55
C GLY A 459 -19.90 -20.86 13.81
N PHE A 460 -18.92 -21.41 14.53
CA PHE A 460 -17.73 -22.06 13.98
C PHE A 460 -17.79 -23.59 14.02
N ALA A 461 -17.38 -24.23 12.93
CA ALA A 461 -17.20 -25.68 12.82
C ALA A 461 -15.78 -26.03 12.34
N PHE A 462 -15.29 -27.20 12.77
CA PHE A 462 -13.90 -27.61 12.58
C PHE A 462 -13.78 -28.91 11.81
N THR A 463 -13.08 -28.86 10.68
CA THR A 463 -12.74 -30.08 9.94
C THR A 463 -11.64 -30.86 10.66
N ALA A 464 -11.67 -32.19 10.51
CA ALA A 464 -10.55 -33.05 10.90
C ALA A 464 -9.45 -33.08 9.81
N ASN A 465 -9.86 -33.11 8.54
CA ASN A 465 -8.97 -33.32 7.39
C ASN A 465 -9.18 -32.33 6.23
N GLY A 466 -9.90 -31.22 6.43
CA GLY A 466 -10.12 -30.18 5.41
C GLY A 466 -8.87 -29.31 5.20
N TRP A 467 -7.79 -29.93 4.73
CA TRP A 467 -6.49 -29.29 4.51
C TRP A 467 -6.42 -28.66 3.11
N VAL A 468 -6.15 -27.36 3.07
CA VAL A 468 -5.89 -26.62 1.84
C VAL A 468 -4.38 -26.37 1.73
N GLN A 469 -3.80 -26.50 0.53
CA GLN A 469 -2.41 -26.09 0.31
C GLN A 469 -2.30 -24.57 0.46
N SER A 470 -1.31 -24.11 1.23
CA SER A 470 -0.97 -22.69 1.32
C SER A 470 0.23 -22.40 0.43
N TYR A 471 1.38 -23.07 0.65
CA TYR A 471 2.53 -23.03 -0.26
C TYR A 471 3.44 -24.24 -0.09
N GLY A 472 4.00 -24.77 -1.18
CA GLY A 472 4.89 -25.93 -1.13
C GLY A 472 4.28 -27.10 -0.35
N SER A 473 4.97 -27.59 0.68
CA SER A 473 4.44 -28.63 1.58
C SER A 473 3.59 -28.10 2.74
N ARG A 474 3.40 -26.78 2.88
CA ARG A 474 2.59 -26.18 3.95
C ARG A 474 1.12 -26.20 3.54
N CYS A 475 0.30 -26.79 4.41
CA CYS A 475 -1.15 -26.76 4.32
C CYS A 475 -1.71 -25.99 5.52
N VAL A 476 -2.77 -25.21 5.29
CA VAL A 476 -3.66 -24.68 6.33
C VAL A 476 -4.88 -25.59 6.47
N LYS A 477 -5.65 -25.44 7.55
CA LYS A 477 -6.90 -26.17 7.78
C LYS A 477 -7.96 -25.17 8.24
N PRO A 478 -8.54 -24.39 7.31
CA PRO A 478 -9.44 -23.29 7.65
C PRO A 478 -10.61 -23.75 8.52
N PRO A 479 -11.01 -22.97 9.53
CA PRO A 479 -12.30 -23.15 10.20
C PRO A 479 -13.45 -22.85 9.24
N ILE A 480 -14.66 -23.27 9.59
CA ILE A 480 -15.88 -23.02 8.80
C ILE A 480 -16.79 -22.10 9.63
N ILE A 481 -17.16 -20.94 9.12
CA ILE A 481 -18.19 -20.06 9.70
C ILE A 481 -19.51 -20.43 9.05
N TYR A 482 -20.35 -21.19 9.77
CA TYR A 482 -21.63 -21.74 9.29
C TYR A 482 -22.87 -20.99 9.79
N GLY A 483 -22.71 -20.12 10.80
CA GLY A 483 -23.83 -19.44 11.45
C GLY A 483 -23.43 -18.08 11.99
N ASP A 484 -24.23 -17.54 12.89
CA ASP A 484 -24.00 -16.22 13.49
C ASP A 484 -22.94 -16.33 14.59
N VAL A 485 -21.91 -15.48 14.50
CA VAL A 485 -20.75 -15.51 15.39
C VAL A 485 -21.01 -14.71 16.67
N SER A 486 -20.71 -15.31 17.81
CA SER A 486 -20.78 -14.65 19.12
C SER A 486 -19.76 -15.26 20.09
N ARG A 487 -19.33 -14.47 21.09
CA ARG A 487 -18.36 -14.89 22.11
C ARG A 487 -19.06 -15.34 23.41
N PRO A 488 -19.24 -16.65 23.64
CA PRO A 488 -19.93 -17.15 24.84
C PRO A 488 -19.15 -16.99 26.16
N LYS A 489 -17.80 -16.88 26.09
CA LYS A 489 -16.89 -16.77 27.26
C LYS A 489 -15.60 -16.03 26.87
N PRO A 490 -14.87 -15.41 27.83
CA PRO A 490 -13.55 -14.86 27.57
C PRO A 490 -12.54 -15.90 27.07
N MET A 491 -11.73 -15.53 26.06
CA MET A 491 -10.94 -16.46 25.24
C MET A 491 -9.42 -16.41 25.51
N THR A 492 -8.92 -15.27 25.99
CA THR A 492 -7.48 -14.95 26.13
C THR A 492 -7.16 -14.27 27.45
N VAL A 493 -8.17 -13.71 28.13
CA VAL A 493 -8.03 -12.99 29.41
C VAL A 493 -7.25 -13.80 30.43
N PHE A 494 -7.56 -15.09 30.62
CA PHE A 494 -6.86 -15.94 31.59
C PHE A 494 -5.34 -15.97 31.39
N TRP A 495 -4.87 -16.24 30.18
CA TRP A 495 -3.43 -16.31 29.87
C TRP A 495 -2.77 -14.94 29.93
N SER A 496 -3.44 -13.91 29.42
CA SER A 496 -2.92 -12.53 29.38
C SER A 496 -2.76 -11.96 30.80
N SER A 497 -3.76 -12.14 31.66
CA SER A 497 -3.71 -11.75 33.08
C SER A 497 -2.65 -12.54 33.85
N LEU A 498 -2.55 -13.85 33.61
CA LEU A 498 -1.52 -14.69 34.23
C LEU A 498 -0.11 -14.21 33.84
N ALA A 499 0.11 -13.88 32.57
CA ALA A 499 1.39 -13.35 32.09
C ALA A 499 1.70 -11.95 32.63
N GLN A 500 0.71 -11.04 32.67
CA GLN A 500 0.90 -9.69 33.23
C GLN A 500 1.20 -9.73 34.73
N ASN A 501 0.65 -10.68 35.49
CA ASN A 501 0.98 -10.85 36.91
C ASN A 501 2.39 -11.42 37.16
N MET A 502 3.13 -11.87 36.13
CA MET A 502 4.50 -12.34 36.27
C MET A 502 5.55 -11.22 36.14
N SER A 503 5.23 -10.07 35.55
CA SER A 503 6.18 -8.98 35.28
C SER A 503 5.63 -7.61 35.66
N LYS A 504 6.54 -6.63 35.81
CA LYS A 504 6.19 -5.21 35.95
C LYS A 504 6.18 -4.47 34.61
N HIS A 505 6.68 -5.09 33.54
CA HIS A 505 6.61 -4.52 32.20
C HIS A 505 5.19 -4.64 31.64
N PRO A 506 4.76 -3.76 30.73
CA PRO A 506 3.50 -3.91 30.02
C PRO A 506 3.47 -5.22 29.21
N MET A 507 2.46 -6.04 29.45
CA MET A 507 2.18 -7.27 28.71
C MET A 507 1.18 -6.98 27.59
N LYS A 508 1.44 -7.47 26.38
CA LYS A 508 0.47 -7.45 25.28
C LYS A 508 -0.60 -8.52 25.47
N GLY A 509 -1.86 -8.10 25.49
CA GLY A 509 -2.98 -8.98 25.12
C GLY A 509 -2.93 -9.25 23.62
N MET A 510 -3.05 -10.51 23.21
CA MET A 510 -2.87 -10.92 21.81
C MET A 510 -4.19 -11.41 21.21
N LEU A 511 -4.68 -10.75 20.17
CA LEU A 511 -5.89 -11.09 19.42
C LEU A 511 -5.62 -11.17 17.91
N THR A 512 -6.44 -11.92 17.19
CA THR A 512 -6.50 -11.88 15.72
C THR A 512 -7.68 -11.02 15.32
N GLY A 513 -7.50 -10.13 14.33
CA GLY A 513 -8.57 -9.24 13.90
C GLY A 513 -9.69 -9.94 13.13
N PRO A 514 -10.92 -9.38 13.16
CA PRO A 514 -12.11 -10.03 12.60
C PRO A 514 -12.02 -10.21 11.08
N VAL A 515 -11.30 -9.36 10.34
CA VAL A 515 -11.13 -9.49 8.88
C VAL A 515 -10.20 -10.67 8.57
N THR A 516 -9.20 -10.92 9.40
CA THR A 516 -8.30 -12.08 9.29
C THR A 516 -8.97 -13.38 9.69
N ILE A 517 -9.77 -13.39 10.75
CA ILE A 517 -10.63 -14.52 11.12
C ILE A 517 -11.58 -14.87 9.95
N LEU A 518 -12.16 -13.88 9.30
CA LEU A 518 -13.04 -14.02 8.13
C LEU A 518 -12.31 -14.44 6.84
N ASN A 519 -11.10 -13.93 6.58
CA ASN A 519 -10.36 -14.23 5.34
C ASN A 519 -9.64 -15.58 5.36
N TRP A 520 -9.26 -16.09 6.54
CA TRP A 520 -8.64 -17.41 6.71
C TRP A 520 -9.60 -18.50 7.21
N SER A 521 -10.90 -18.20 7.29
CA SER A 521 -11.97 -19.19 7.43
C SER A 521 -12.71 -19.39 6.10
N PHE A 522 -13.31 -20.56 5.95
CA PHE A 522 -14.37 -20.75 4.96
C PHE A 522 -15.65 -20.11 5.47
N VAL A 523 -16.04 -19.00 4.84
CA VAL A 523 -17.21 -18.20 5.23
C VAL A 523 -18.44 -18.68 4.48
N ARG A 524 -19.57 -18.80 5.18
CA ARG A 524 -20.92 -18.91 4.60
C ARG A 524 -21.16 -17.92 3.46
N ASP A 525 -21.86 -18.36 2.43
CA ASP A 525 -22.15 -17.63 1.19
C ASP A 525 -23.63 -17.25 1.03
N ASP A 526 -24.47 -17.61 2.01
CA ASP A 526 -25.87 -17.21 2.15
C ASP A 526 -26.06 -15.72 2.52
N GLN A 527 -25.00 -15.02 2.94
CA GLN A 527 -25.03 -13.61 3.29
C GLN A 527 -23.74 -12.85 2.95
N PRO A 528 -23.77 -11.51 2.82
CA PRO A 528 -22.58 -10.71 2.56
C PRO A 528 -21.49 -10.85 3.63
N ARG A 529 -20.23 -10.95 3.20
CA ARG A 529 -19.04 -11.14 4.05
C ARG A 529 -18.90 -10.15 5.21
N PHE A 530 -19.42 -8.93 5.07
CA PHE A 530 -19.29 -7.86 6.06
C PHE A 530 -20.27 -7.95 7.24
N SER A 531 -21.26 -8.86 7.20
CA SER A 531 -22.32 -8.96 8.23
C SER A 531 -21.90 -9.68 9.54
N LEU A 532 -20.64 -10.07 9.69
CA LEU A 532 -20.17 -11.06 10.68
C LEU A 532 -19.26 -10.51 11.80
N LEU A 533 -19.13 -9.19 11.93
CA LEU A 533 -17.86 -8.58 12.37
C LEU A 533 -17.96 -7.70 13.63
N SER A 534 -18.55 -8.23 14.72
CA SER A 534 -18.70 -7.50 15.99
C SER A 534 -18.53 -8.35 17.27
N PHE A 535 -17.83 -9.49 17.21
CA PHE A 535 -17.70 -10.43 18.34
C PHE A 535 -16.45 -10.23 19.21
N ASP A 536 -15.39 -9.58 18.71
CA ASP A 536 -14.13 -9.39 19.44
C ASP A 536 -14.14 -8.21 20.41
N THR A 537 -15.11 -7.28 20.31
CA THR A 537 -15.17 -6.06 21.13
C THR A 537 -15.19 -6.38 22.63
N ASP A 538 -16.02 -7.37 23.03
CA ASP A 538 -16.09 -7.83 24.42
C ASP A 538 -14.74 -8.36 24.95
N GLU A 539 -13.95 -9.03 24.10
CA GLU A 539 -12.67 -9.62 24.49
C GLU A 539 -11.59 -8.55 24.71
N VAL A 540 -11.58 -7.51 23.85
CA VAL A 540 -10.72 -6.33 24.03
C VAL A 540 -11.06 -5.60 25.33
N GLU A 541 -12.35 -5.37 25.59
CA GLU A 541 -12.75 -4.73 26.84
C GLU A 541 -12.44 -5.60 28.07
N ASP A 542 -12.63 -6.92 28.01
CA ASP A 542 -12.35 -7.80 29.15
C ASP A 542 -10.85 -7.94 29.43
N LEU A 543 -9.99 -7.84 28.41
CA LEU A 543 -8.55 -7.67 28.57
C LEU A 543 -8.23 -6.36 29.30
N GLU A 544 -8.84 -5.24 28.90
CA GLU A 544 -8.65 -3.94 29.57
C GLU A 544 -9.11 -3.97 31.04
N LYS A 545 -10.31 -4.52 31.30
CA LYS A 545 -10.87 -4.72 32.66
C LYS A 545 -9.96 -5.59 33.53
N ALA A 546 -9.23 -6.54 32.93
CA ALA A 546 -8.28 -7.41 33.60
C ALA A 546 -6.86 -6.79 33.77
N GLY A 547 -6.69 -5.51 33.43
CA GLY A 547 -5.45 -4.76 33.62
C GLY A 547 -4.48 -4.78 32.44
N ILE A 548 -4.84 -5.38 31.30
CA ILE A 548 -4.01 -5.40 30.10
C ILE A 548 -4.13 -4.04 29.41
N ASN A 549 -3.01 -3.31 29.32
CA ASN A 549 -3.02 -1.92 28.83
C ASN A 549 -2.28 -1.71 27.50
N VAL A 550 -1.76 -2.78 26.92
CA VAL A 550 -1.37 -2.87 25.51
C VAL A 550 -2.10 -4.07 24.92
N ILE A 551 -2.92 -3.86 23.89
CA ILE A 551 -3.69 -4.93 23.24
C ILE A 551 -3.35 -4.90 21.77
N GLN A 552 -2.87 -6.03 21.24
CA GLN A 552 -2.50 -6.19 19.85
C GLN A 552 -3.56 -7.01 19.11
N ILE A 553 -4.09 -6.48 18.02
CA ILE A 553 -5.13 -7.08 17.18
C ILE A 553 -4.55 -7.27 15.77
N ASP A 554 -4.18 -8.50 15.41
CA ASP A 554 -3.40 -8.78 14.19
C ASP A 554 -4.29 -8.96 12.96
N GLU A 555 -4.12 -8.08 11.96
CA GLU A 555 -4.85 -8.12 10.70
C GLU A 555 -3.98 -8.62 9.54
N ALA A 556 -3.37 -9.78 9.77
CA ALA A 556 -2.43 -10.45 8.87
C ALA A 556 -2.98 -10.74 7.45
N ALA A 557 -4.31 -10.83 7.29
CA ALA A 557 -4.98 -11.11 6.00
C ALA A 557 -5.74 -9.91 5.41
N LEU A 558 -5.57 -8.68 5.92
CA LEU A 558 -6.31 -7.49 5.46
C LEU A 558 -6.14 -7.20 3.95
N ARG A 559 -4.99 -7.52 3.36
CA ARG A 559 -4.74 -7.31 1.92
C ARG A 559 -5.06 -8.55 1.07
N GLU A 560 -5.37 -9.69 1.67
CA GLU A 560 -5.78 -10.92 0.97
C GLU A 560 -7.27 -10.92 0.58
N GLY A 561 -8.09 -10.12 1.26
CA GLY A 561 -9.50 -9.91 0.92
C GLY A 561 -9.76 -8.86 -0.16
N LEU A 562 -8.73 -8.14 -0.65
CA LEU A 562 -8.88 -7.15 -1.72
C LEU A 562 -9.53 -7.77 -2.98
N PRO A 563 -10.60 -7.18 -3.52
CA PRO A 563 -11.10 -7.50 -4.86
C PRO A 563 -10.03 -7.32 -5.94
N LEU A 564 -10.12 -8.10 -7.01
CA LEU A 564 -9.21 -7.99 -8.17
C LEU A 564 -9.58 -6.83 -9.12
N ARG A 565 -10.76 -6.23 -8.92
CA ARG A 565 -11.29 -5.07 -9.64
C ARG A 565 -10.99 -3.81 -8.80
N LYS A 566 -10.19 -2.86 -9.30
CA LYS A 566 -9.78 -1.67 -8.52
C LYS A 566 -10.96 -0.81 -8.04
N SER A 567 -12.04 -0.78 -8.81
CA SER A 567 -13.29 -0.10 -8.46
C SER A 567 -13.99 -0.63 -7.20
N GLU A 568 -13.63 -1.83 -6.73
CA GLU A 568 -14.26 -2.50 -5.60
C GLU A 568 -13.39 -2.51 -4.33
N GLU A 569 -12.08 -2.25 -4.48
CA GLU A 569 -11.11 -2.15 -3.36
C GLU A 569 -11.59 -1.16 -2.28
N ALA A 570 -12.11 0.00 -2.68
CA ALA A 570 -12.61 1.02 -1.75
C ALA A 570 -13.81 0.55 -0.91
N PHE A 571 -14.71 -0.26 -1.48
CA PHE A 571 -15.84 -0.83 -0.73
C PHE A 571 -15.37 -1.89 0.27
N TYR A 572 -14.45 -2.76 -0.15
CA TYR A 572 -13.84 -3.74 0.74
C TYR A 572 -13.10 -3.09 1.92
N LEU A 573 -12.21 -2.15 1.60
CA LEU A 573 -11.37 -1.47 2.60
C LEU A 573 -12.24 -0.69 3.60
N ASN A 574 -13.34 -0.09 3.16
CA ASN A 574 -14.26 0.63 4.04
C ASN A 574 -14.85 -0.27 5.14
N TRP A 575 -15.44 -1.42 4.80
CA TRP A 575 -16.01 -2.31 5.82
C TRP A 575 -14.94 -3.06 6.62
N ALA A 576 -13.83 -3.43 5.99
CA ALA A 576 -12.74 -4.13 6.68
C ALA A 576 -12.11 -3.26 7.78
N VAL A 577 -11.78 -2.01 7.44
CA VAL A 577 -11.23 -1.03 8.39
C VAL A 577 -12.26 -0.60 9.44
N HIS A 578 -13.54 -0.53 9.08
CA HIS A 578 -14.61 -0.29 10.05
C HIS A 578 -14.74 -1.45 11.06
N SER A 579 -14.63 -2.70 10.60
CA SER A 579 -14.67 -3.89 11.46
C SER A 579 -13.54 -3.91 12.49
N PHE A 580 -12.30 -3.61 12.08
CA PHE A 580 -11.18 -3.45 13.01
C PHE A 580 -11.46 -2.40 14.11
N ARG A 581 -12.10 -1.29 13.75
CA ARG A 581 -12.46 -0.22 14.70
C ARG A 581 -13.58 -0.62 15.65
N ILE A 582 -14.60 -1.36 15.19
CA ILE A 582 -15.66 -1.92 16.06
C ILE A 582 -15.03 -2.74 17.20
N THR A 583 -13.99 -3.52 16.91
CA THR A 583 -13.28 -4.34 17.90
C THR A 583 -12.63 -3.54 19.04
N ASN A 584 -12.28 -2.25 18.86
CA ASN A 584 -11.52 -1.51 19.87
C ASN A 584 -12.04 -0.11 20.25
N VAL A 585 -13.16 0.35 19.67
CA VAL A 585 -13.71 1.70 19.90
C VAL A 585 -14.05 2.01 21.37
N GLY A 586 -14.31 0.99 22.20
CA GLY A 586 -14.69 1.15 23.61
C GLY A 586 -13.55 1.40 24.61
N VAL A 587 -12.28 1.20 24.24
CA VAL A 587 -11.16 1.22 25.21
C VAL A 587 -10.77 2.62 25.69
N GLN A 588 -10.18 2.69 26.89
CA GLN A 588 -9.72 3.95 27.48
C GLN A 588 -8.55 4.58 26.73
N ASP A 589 -8.43 5.91 26.76
CA ASP A 589 -7.32 6.67 26.14
C ASP A 589 -5.95 6.37 26.75
N THR A 590 -5.90 5.61 27.85
CA THR A 590 -4.66 5.12 28.47
C THR A 590 -4.32 3.67 28.09
N THR A 591 -5.11 3.03 27.25
CA THR A 591 -4.84 1.69 26.71
C THR A 591 -4.45 1.82 25.25
N GLN A 592 -3.39 1.10 24.86
CA GLN A 592 -2.74 1.24 23.56
C GLN A 592 -3.09 0.08 22.63
N ILE A 593 -3.69 0.40 21.49
CA ILE A 593 -4.03 -0.57 20.45
C ILE A 593 -2.86 -0.72 19.47
N HIS A 594 -2.26 -1.90 19.47
CA HIS A 594 -1.30 -2.34 18.46
C HIS A 594 -2.02 -3.12 17.35
N THR A 595 -1.48 -3.12 16.14
CA THR A 595 -1.86 -4.10 15.10
C THR A 595 -0.66 -4.52 14.28
N HIS A 596 -0.52 -5.82 14.01
CA HIS A 596 0.46 -6.35 13.08
C HIS A 596 -0.16 -6.66 11.71
N MET A 597 0.60 -6.38 10.65
CA MET A 597 0.30 -6.80 9.28
C MET A 597 1.55 -7.40 8.65
N CYS A 598 1.45 -8.62 8.13
CA CYS A 598 2.57 -9.40 7.57
C CYS A 598 2.99 -8.94 6.17
N TYR A 599 3.07 -7.62 5.95
CA TYR A 599 3.23 -6.97 4.65
C TYR A 599 4.24 -5.82 4.74
N SER A 600 4.89 -5.49 3.62
CA SER A 600 5.91 -4.44 3.54
C SER A 600 5.67 -3.35 2.48
N ASN A 601 4.58 -3.45 1.70
CA ASN A 601 4.18 -2.43 0.72
C ASN A 601 2.72 -2.03 0.96
N PHE A 602 2.54 -0.75 1.24
CA PHE A 602 1.28 -0.12 1.64
C PHE A 602 0.84 1.00 0.70
N ASN A 603 1.56 1.28 -0.39
CA ASN A 603 1.32 2.44 -1.25
C ASN A 603 -0.13 2.51 -1.76
N ASP A 604 -0.72 1.35 -2.06
CA ASP A 604 -2.09 1.23 -2.58
C ASP A 604 -3.17 1.30 -1.48
N ILE A 605 -2.82 1.17 -0.20
CA ILE A 605 -3.75 1.03 0.94
C ILE A 605 -3.43 1.94 2.15
N ILE A 606 -2.47 2.87 2.05
CA ILE A 606 -1.94 3.63 3.20
C ILE A 606 -3.01 4.43 3.95
N HIS A 607 -3.99 5.00 3.23
CA HIS A 607 -5.12 5.70 3.85
C HIS A 607 -5.99 4.77 4.69
N SER A 608 -6.20 3.53 4.25
CA SER A 608 -6.92 2.51 5.02
C SER A 608 -6.20 2.13 6.31
N ILE A 609 -4.86 2.15 6.34
CA ILE A 609 -4.07 1.90 7.55
C ILE A 609 -4.18 3.07 8.55
N ILE A 610 -4.30 4.30 8.06
CA ILE A 610 -4.60 5.48 8.92
C ILE A 610 -6.02 5.39 9.46
N ASP A 611 -6.98 5.00 8.61
CA ASP A 611 -8.38 4.88 8.98
C ASP A 611 -8.69 3.73 9.93
N MET A 612 -7.74 2.82 10.20
CA MET A 612 -7.83 1.85 11.30
C MET A 612 -7.75 2.52 12.68
N ASP A 613 -7.22 3.74 12.79
CA ASP A 613 -7.07 4.50 14.05
C ASP A 613 -6.32 3.71 15.15
N ALA A 614 -5.40 2.82 14.75
CA ALA A 614 -4.52 2.12 15.67
C ALA A 614 -3.46 3.07 16.27
N ASP A 615 -3.09 2.86 17.52
CA ASP A 615 -2.09 3.70 18.20
C ASP A 615 -0.66 3.32 17.80
N VAL A 616 -0.43 2.04 17.46
CA VAL A 616 0.84 1.50 16.94
C VAL A 616 0.59 0.46 15.84
N ILE A 617 1.24 0.61 14.68
CA ILE A 617 1.31 -0.45 13.66
C ILE A 617 2.68 -1.13 13.68
N THR A 618 2.73 -2.44 13.39
CA THR A 618 3.97 -3.18 13.12
C THR A 618 3.89 -3.89 11.78
N ILE A 619 4.95 -3.79 10.98
CA ILE A 619 4.94 -4.20 9.57
C ILE A 619 6.24 -4.95 9.21
N GLU A 620 6.18 -5.87 8.25
CA GLU A 620 7.40 -6.49 7.71
C GLU A 620 8.23 -5.45 6.97
N ASN A 621 9.55 -5.42 7.16
CA ASN A 621 10.42 -4.50 6.42
C ASN A 621 11.87 -4.98 6.21
N SER A 622 12.37 -6.00 6.92
CA SER A 622 13.82 -6.31 6.90
C SER A 622 14.36 -6.76 5.53
N ARG A 623 13.47 -7.21 4.63
CA ARG A 623 13.76 -7.61 3.25
C ARG A 623 13.47 -6.54 2.20
N SER A 624 12.87 -5.42 2.60
CA SER A 624 12.41 -4.34 1.72
C SER A 624 13.48 -3.28 1.49
N ASP A 625 13.32 -2.53 0.39
CA ASP A 625 14.04 -1.27 0.16
C ASP A 625 13.51 -0.22 1.14
N GLU A 626 14.41 0.45 1.87
CA GLU A 626 14.07 1.49 2.86
C GLU A 626 13.37 2.71 2.21
N GLN A 627 13.47 2.86 0.88
CA GLN A 627 12.64 3.79 0.10
C GLN A 627 11.13 3.57 0.28
N LEU A 628 10.67 2.35 0.57
CA LEU A 628 9.25 2.06 0.80
C LEU A 628 8.69 2.75 2.05
N LEU A 629 9.55 3.24 2.96
CA LEU A 629 9.13 4.05 4.10
C LEU A 629 8.89 5.54 3.73
N SER A 630 9.28 6.01 2.52
CA SER A 630 9.03 7.41 2.12
C SER A 630 7.54 7.74 2.00
N VAL A 631 6.67 6.72 1.86
CA VAL A 631 5.20 6.87 1.90
C VAL A 631 4.71 7.50 3.21
N PHE A 632 5.48 7.41 4.31
CA PHE A 632 5.19 8.06 5.59
C PHE A 632 5.76 9.49 5.70
N ARG A 633 6.29 10.05 4.60
CA ARG A 633 6.74 11.44 4.45
C ARG A 633 6.06 12.16 3.30
N GLU A 634 5.91 11.50 2.16
CA GLU A 634 5.53 12.11 0.89
C GLU A 634 4.01 12.12 0.73
N GLY A 635 3.39 13.22 1.17
CA GLY A 635 1.94 13.46 1.05
C GLY A 635 1.08 12.92 2.19
N VAL A 636 1.66 12.13 3.10
CA VAL A 636 0.96 11.50 4.22
C VAL A 636 1.72 11.68 5.53
N THR A 637 1.10 12.33 6.51
CA THR A 637 1.61 12.41 7.90
C THR A 637 0.89 11.37 8.74
N TYR A 638 1.58 10.31 9.15
CA TYR A 638 0.96 9.18 9.86
C TYR A 638 0.59 9.49 11.32
N GLY A 639 1.45 10.22 12.05
CA GLY A 639 1.14 10.77 13.38
C GLY A 639 0.94 9.77 14.53
N ALA A 640 1.04 8.48 14.27
CA ALA A 640 0.90 7.38 15.24
C ALA A 640 2.14 6.47 15.27
N GLY A 641 2.20 5.52 16.21
CA GLY A 641 3.35 4.62 16.40
C GLY A 641 3.57 3.67 15.22
N ILE A 642 4.82 3.42 14.86
CA ILE A 642 5.18 2.55 13.73
C ILE A 642 6.44 1.72 14.04
N GLY A 643 6.36 0.42 13.79
CA GLY A 643 7.45 -0.54 13.99
C GLY A 643 7.74 -1.38 12.75
N PRO A 644 8.56 -0.88 11.80
CA PRO A 644 9.00 -1.66 10.65
C PRO A 644 10.05 -2.69 11.06
N GLY A 645 9.87 -3.94 10.67
CA GLY A 645 10.69 -5.05 11.14
C GLY A 645 12.19 -4.92 10.82
N VAL A 646 13.03 -5.15 11.83
CA VAL A 646 14.51 -5.07 11.71
C VAL A 646 15.21 -6.43 11.67
N TYR A 647 14.47 -7.52 11.91
CA TYR A 647 14.98 -8.90 11.90
C TYR A 647 14.09 -9.80 11.01
N ASP A 648 14.71 -10.36 9.98
CA ASP A 648 14.15 -11.38 9.08
C ASP A 648 13.82 -12.68 9.82
N ILE A 649 12.61 -12.77 10.36
CA ILE A 649 12.16 -13.98 11.07
C ILE A 649 11.98 -15.19 10.16
N HIS A 650 12.06 -15.04 8.83
CA HIS A 650 11.95 -16.14 7.88
C HIS A 650 13.31 -16.77 7.55
N SER A 651 14.41 -16.21 8.07
CA SER A 651 15.76 -16.76 7.95
C SER A 651 16.24 -17.38 9.28
N PRO A 652 17.02 -18.48 9.26
CA PRO A 652 17.75 -18.94 10.44
C PRO A 652 19.03 -18.14 10.69
N ARG A 653 19.38 -17.17 9.83
CA ARG A 653 20.55 -16.30 10.01
C ARG A 653 20.27 -15.29 11.13
N ILE A 654 21.18 -15.25 12.11
CA ILE A 654 21.21 -14.22 13.14
C ILE A 654 21.77 -12.92 12.51
N PRO A 655 21.01 -11.80 12.46
CA PRO A 655 21.56 -10.49 12.09
C PRO A 655 22.46 -9.95 13.20
N SER A 656 23.46 -9.14 12.86
CA SER A 656 24.35 -8.52 13.86
C SER A 656 23.77 -7.23 14.43
N THR A 657 24.30 -6.77 15.57
CA THR A 657 23.89 -5.51 16.20
C THR A 657 24.10 -4.32 15.27
N GLU A 658 25.16 -4.34 14.45
CA GLU A 658 25.49 -3.29 13.49
C GLU A 658 24.49 -3.26 12.33
N GLU A 659 24.07 -4.41 11.81
CA GLU A 659 23.04 -4.49 10.76
C GLU A 659 21.70 -3.92 11.26
N ILE A 660 21.33 -4.24 12.50
CA ILE A 660 20.08 -3.73 13.10
C ILE A 660 20.20 -2.23 13.39
N ALA A 661 21.33 -1.76 13.91
CA ALA A 661 21.55 -0.35 14.20
C ALA A 661 21.59 0.52 12.93
N ASP A 662 22.17 0.02 11.83
CA ASP A 662 22.13 0.65 10.51
C ASP A 662 20.68 0.80 10.03
N ARG A 663 19.90 -0.28 10.04
CA ARG A 663 18.47 -0.28 9.67
C ARG A 663 17.65 0.70 10.48
N ILE A 664 17.75 0.70 11.81
CA ILE A 664 17.04 1.65 12.67
C ILE A 664 17.51 3.09 12.38
N SER A 665 18.79 3.32 12.09
CA SER A 665 19.31 4.64 11.72
C SER A 665 18.74 5.16 10.39
N LYS A 666 18.51 4.29 9.41
CA LYS A 666 17.84 4.64 8.14
C LYS A 666 16.34 4.80 8.31
N MET A 667 15.70 4.02 9.18
CA MET A 667 14.30 4.26 9.59
C MET A 667 14.18 5.65 10.25
N LEU A 668 15.09 6.03 11.15
CA LEU A 668 15.17 7.38 11.75
C LEU A 668 15.53 8.49 10.76
N ALA A 669 16.14 8.16 9.62
CA ALA A 669 16.34 9.11 8.53
C ALA A 669 15.04 9.42 7.76
N VAL A 670 13.94 8.69 8.03
CA VAL A 670 12.62 8.83 7.40
C VAL A 670 11.50 9.14 8.41
N LEU A 671 11.43 8.40 9.52
CA LEU A 671 10.36 8.39 10.53
C LEU A 671 10.78 9.14 11.80
N ASP A 672 9.82 9.76 12.50
CA ASP A 672 10.10 10.53 13.71
C ASP A 672 10.45 9.65 14.92
N THR A 673 11.43 10.10 15.71
CA THR A 673 12.04 9.31 16.82
C THR A 673 11.09 9.01 17.97
N ASN A 674 10.01 9.77 18.13
CA ASN A 674 9.00 9.59 19.18
C ASN A 674 7.91 8.58 18.81
N ILE A 675 7.84 8.12 17.55
CA ILE A 675 6.85 7.13 17.09
C ILE A 675 7.47 5.81 16.60
N LEU A 676 8.79 5.75 16.38
CA LEU A 676 9.47 4.54 15.88
C LEU A 676 9.66 3.49 16.98
N TRP A 677 9.11 2.28 16.76
CA TRP A 677 9.31 1.07 17.56
C TRP A 677 10.38 0.16 16.94
N VAL A 678 10.92 -0.77 17.73
CA VAL A 678 11.93 -1.75 17.30
C VAL A 678 11.44 -3.17 17.56
N ASN A 679 11.19 -3.93 16.48
CA ASN A 679 10.63 -5.28 16.53
C ASN A 679 11.13 -6.17 15.38
N PRO A 680 10.99 -7.51 15.50
CA PRO A 680 11.16 -8.42 14.36
C PRO A 680 10.09 -8.19 13.27
N ASP A 681 10.28 -8.78 12.08
CA ASP A 681 9.31 -8.72 10.98
C ASP A 681 7.94 -9.33 11.35
N CYS A 682 7.90 -10.45 12.06
CA CYS A 682 6.68 -11.17 12.43
C CYS A 682 6.92 -12.08 13.66
N GLY A 683 5.98 -12.97 14.00
CA GLY A 683 6.06 -13.91 15.13
C GLY A 683 7.15 -14.98 15.00
N LEU A 684 7.74 -15.37 16.13
CA LEU A 684 8.95 -16.21 16.21
C LEU A 684 8.65 -17.73 16.26
N LYS A 685 7.36 -18.12 16.22
CA LYS A 685 6.82 -19.50 16.19
C LYS A 685 7.60 -20.53 15.36
N THR A 686 8.19 -20.11 14.25
CA THR A 686 8.89 -21.01 13.30
C THR A 686 10.41 -21.06 13.46
N ARG A 687 11.00 -20.20 14.30
CA ARG A 687 12.44 -20.18 14.63
C ARG A 687 12.75 -21.10 15.82
N LYS A 688 14.02 -21.23 16.19
CA LYS A 688 14.50 -21.92 17.41
C LYS A 688 15.02 -20.93 18.44
N TYR A 689 15.01 -21.27 19.73
CA TYR A 689 15.63 -20.44 20.79
C TYR A 689 17.13 -20.15 20.54
N THR A 690 17.86 -21.07 19.91
CA THR A 690 19.26 -20.88 19.47
C THR A 690 19.43 -19.81 18.38
N GLU A 691 18.36 -19.50 17.65
CA GLU A 691 18.30 -18.46 16.61
C GLU A 691 17.76 -17.15 17.22
N VAL A 692 16.68 -17.25 18.02
CA VAL A 692 15.95 -16.13 18.63
C VAL A 692 16.75 -15.39 19.69
N ASN A 693 17.35 -16.08 20.67
CA ASN A 693 18.00 -15.44 21.81
C ASN A 693 19.12 -14.46 21.39
N PRO A 694 20.09 -14.84 20.53
CA PRO A 694 21.09 -13.89 20.05
C PRO A 694 20.52 -12.82 19.11
N ALA A 695 19.53 -13.12 18.27
CA ALA A 695 18.92 -12.13 17.39
C ALA A 695 18.19 -11.02 18.17
N LEU A 696 17.41 -11.37 19.20
CA LEU A 696 16.76 -10.39 20.09
C LEU A 696 17.77 -9.65 20.97
N SER A 697 18.83 -10.31 21.44
CA SER A 697 19.91 -9.64 22.18
C SER A 697 20.59 -8.57 21.33
N ASN A 698 20.92 -8.88 20.07
CA ASN A 698 21.46 -7.93 19.11
C ASN A 698 20.48 -6.77 18.82
N MET A 699 19.18 -7.06 18.75
CA MET A 699 18.12 -6.06 18.52
C MET A 699 18.01 -5.06 19.67
N VAL A 700 17.98 -5.53 20.92
CA VAL A 700 17.93 -4.65 22.10
C VAL A 700 19.25 -3.89 22.28
N ALA A 701 20.40 -4.52 21.99
CA ALA A 701 21.69 -3.84 21.99
C ALA A 701 21.75 -2.68 20.98
N ALA A 702 21.20 -2.86 19.78
CA ALA A 702 21.11 -1.82 18.75
C ALA A 702 20.18 -0.68 19.19
N ALA A 703 19.00 -0.99 19.76
CA ALA A 703 18.09 0.01 20.31
C ALA A 703 18.76 0.81 21.45
N LYS A 704 19.46 0.15 22.37
CA LYS A 704 20.20 0.79 23.48
C LYS A 704 21.35 1.69 22.99
N LEU A 705 22.10 1.24 21.99
CA LEU A 705 23.15 2.04 21.34
C LEU A 705 22.58 3.35 20.77
N LEU A 706 21.45 3.27 20.06
CA LEU A 706 20.82 4.45 19.45
C LEU A 706 20.11 5.34 20.49
N ARG A 707 19.48 4.76 21.53
CA ARG A 707 19.00 5.51 22.71
C ARG A 707 20.11 6.35 23.33
N ALA A 708 21.31 5.77 23.51
CA ALA A 708 22.47 6.47 24.06
C ALA A 708 22.95 7.61 23.13
N GLN A 709 22.99 7.40 21.81
CA GLN A 709 23.34 8.46 20.85
C GLN A 709 22.30 9.60 20.81
N LEU A 710 21.01 9.26 20.91
CA LEU A 710 19.91 10.22 20.97
C LEU A 710 19.87 10.99 22.30
N ALA A 711 20.33 10.38 23.39
CA ALA A 711 20.57 11.03 24.67
C ALA A 711 21.80 11.96 24.61
N SER A 712 22.94 11.49 24.08
CA SER A 712 24.15 12.32 23.98
C SER A 712 23.99 13.52 23.06
N LYS A 713 23.08 13.46 22.06
CA LYS A 713 22.66 14.63 21.27
C LYS A 713 21.87 15.69 22.07
N LYS A 714 21.46 15.38 23.31
CA LYS A 714 20.88 16.31 24.30
C LYS A 714 21.86 16.71 25.41
N ASP A 715 23.05 16.10 25.46
CA ASP A 715 24.13 16.41 26.41
C ASP A 715 25.17 17.40 25.83
N GLY A 716 24.80 18.14 24.79
CA GLY A 716 25.23 19.55 24.71
C GLY A 716 24.57 20.37 25.83
N GLU A 717 24.97 21.62 26.03
CA GLU A 717 24.17 22.48 26.92
C GLU A 717 22.72 22.57 26.40
N ASP A 718 21.75 22.69 27.32
CA ASP A 718 20.35 22.83 26.95
C ASP A 718 20.11 24.21 26.30
N HIS A 719 20.33 24.27 25.00
CA HIS A 719 20.14 25.44 24.15
C HIS A 719 18.65 25.81 24.00
N SER A 720 17.73 25.07 24.62
CA SER A 720 16.34 25.50 24.81
C SER A 720 16.34 26.59 25.89
N PRO A 721 16.10 27.88 25.55
CA PRO A 721 16.11 28.93 26.57
C PRO A 721 15.05 28.65 27.63
N LYS A 722 15.47 28.55 28.89
CA LYS A 722 14.57 28.37 30.04
C LYS A 722 14.12 29.73 30.53
N PHE A 723 12.81 29.93 30.59
CA PHE A 723 12.22 31.22 30.90
C PHE A 723 11.67 31.22 32.33
N LYS A 724 11.85 32.36 32.99
CA LYS A 724 11.08 32.76 34.16
C LYS A 724 10.49 34.14 33.86
N ALA A 725 9.23 34.33 34.17
CA ALA A 725 8.54 35.61 34.10
C ALA A 725 8.04 36.05 35.49
N SER A 726 7.84 37.35 35.63
CA SER A 726 7.30 38.02 36.80
C SER A 726 6.26 39.04 36.33
N VAL A 727 5.12 39.14 37.01
CA VAL A 727 4.06 40.10 36.68
C VAL A 727 3.69 40.94 37.89
N VAL A 728 3.69 42.26 37.72
CA VAL A 728 3.31 43.21 38.78
C VAL A 728 1.89 43.70 38.55
N VAL A 729 1.01 43.48 39.52
CA VAL A 729 -0.39 43.93 39.50
C VAL A 729 -0.68 44.69 40.78
N ASN A 730 -1.17 45.93 40.67
CA ASN A 730 -1.37 46.86 41.79
C ASN A 730 -0.16 47.02 42.73
N GLY A 731 1.06 46.88 42.20
CA GLY A 731 2.32 47.00 42.95
C GLY A 731 2.80 45.71 43.63
N ILE A 732 2.02 44.63 43.60
CA ILE A 732 2.42 43.30 44.12
C ILE A 732 2.98 42.48 42.95
N ASN A 733 4.14 41.84 43.13
CA ASN A 733 4.81 41.03 42.12
C ASN A 733 4.54 39.54 42.30
N PHE A 734 4.17 38.85 41.22
CA PHE A 734 3.92 37.41 41.17
C PHE A 734 4.88 36.75 40.18
N ASP A 735 5.68 35.81 40.67
CA ASP A 735 6.66 35.08 39.88
C ASP A 735 6.07 33.76 39.36
N SER A 736 6.44 33.38 38.13
CA SER A 736 6.31 32.00 37.67
C SER A 736 7.20 31.04 38.48
N LEU A 737 6.80 29.77 38.54
CA LEU A 737 7.64 28.71 39.11
C LEU A 737 9.00 28.62 38.40
N PRO A 738 10.06 28.12 39.05
CA PRO A 738 11.37 28.02 38.43
C PRO A 738 11.37 27.08 37.20
N LEU A 739 11.87 27.60 36.06
CA LEU A 739 12.20 26.87 34.83
C LEU A 739 11.00 26.41 33.97
N CYS A 740 10.31 27.35 33.31
CA CYS A 740 9.38 27.06 32.22
C CYS A 740 10.12 26.85 30.87
N LYS A 741 9.52 26.09 29.96
CA LYS A 741 10.11 25.66 28.67
C LYS A 741 9.90 26.66 27.54
N SER A 742 9.02 27.65 27.71
CA SER A 742 8.86 28.76 26.76
C SER A 742 8.50 30.08 27.44
N SER A 743 8.79 31.20 26.79
CA SER A 743 8.40 32.54 27.25
C SER A 743 6.88 32.65 27.45
N LYS A 744 6.10 32.10 26.52
CA LYS A 744 4.63 32.13 26.57
C LYS A 744 4.06 31.36 27.76
N GLU A 745 4.68 30.23 28.10
CA GLU A 745 4.35 29.40 29.26
C GLU A 745 4.70 30.09 30.58
N ALA A 746 5.90 30.70 30.67
CA ALA A 746 6.33 31.44 31.85
C ALA A 746 5.40 32.63 32.17
N HIS A 747 5.04 33.43 31.16
CA HIS A 747 4.11 34.56 31.33
C HIS A 747 2.71 34.10 31.73
N ASN A 748 2.21 32.98 31.18
CA ASN A 748 0.90 32.44 31.53
C ASN A 748 0.85 31.98 33.01
N GLU A 749 1.86 31.28 33.53
CA GLU A 749 1.86 30.87 34.95
C GLU A 749 2.00 32.07 35.89
N ALA A 750 2.87 33.05 35.60
CA ALA A 750 2.95 34.28 36.41
C ALA A 750 1.60 35.02 36.46
N ALA A 751 0.93 35.18 35.31
CA ALA A 751 -0.39 35.79 35.21
C ALA A 751 -1.48 34.98 35.94
N LYS A 752 -1.39 33.66 35.94
CA LYS A 752 -2.32 32.74 36.63
C LYS A 752 -2.21 32.84 38.16
N PHE A 753 -1.00 32.97 38.71
CA PHE A 753 -0.82 33.25 40.15
C PHE A 753 -1.38 34.62 40.55
N ALA A 754 -1.15 35.67 39.75
CA ALA A 754 -1.76 36.98 39.97
C ALA A 754 -3.31 36.92 39.87
N PHE A 755 -3.84 36.23 38.87
CA PHE A 755 -5.29 36.07 38.67
C PHE A 755 -5.95 35.32 39.84
N LEU A 756 -5.34 34.24 40.33
CA LEU A 756 -5.83 33.51 41.51
C LEU A 756 -5.82 34.39 42.78
N HIS A 757 -4.80 35.22 42.96
CA HIS A 757 -4.72 36.15 44.09
C HIS A 757 -5.88 37.17 44.08
N PHE A 758 -6.21 37.75 42.92
CA PHE A 758 -7.29 38.75 42.82
C PHE A 758 -8.70 38.18 42.60
N THR A 759 -8.86 36.88 42.33
CA THR A 759 -10.20 36.24 42.21
C THR A 759 -10.68 35.56 43.48
N PHE A 760 -9.79 35.16 44.40
CA PHE A 760 -10.18 34.61 45.70
C PHE A 760 -10.39 35.66 46.80
N ASP A 761 -9.88 36.90 46.62
CA ASP A 761 -10.11 38.02 47.54
C ASP A 761 -11.30 38.92 47.12
N SER A 762 -11.89 38.67 45.95
CA SER A 762 -13.12 39.34 45.48
C SER A 762 -14.37 38.56 45.86
N GLY A 763 -15.08 39.00 46.91
CA GLY A 763 -16.24 38.29 47.47
C GLY A 763 -17.40 38.04 46.50
N LEU A 764 -17.88 36.80 46.46
CA LEU A 764 -19.04 36.34 45.69
C LEU A 764 -20.39 36.91 46.15
N THR A 765 -21.14 37.55 45.24
CA THR A 765 -22.62 37.49 45.24
C THR A 765 -23.21 37.70 43.82
N LYS A 766 -23.92 36.67 43.31
CA LYS A 766 -25.19 36.67 42.53
C LYS A 766 -25.36 37.62 41.31
N THR A 767 -26.07 37.35 40.20
CA THR A 767 -26.74 36.21 39.50
C THR A 767 -27.12 36.75 38.07
N GLU A 768 -27.80 36.14 37.07
CA GLU A 768 -28.56 34.88 36.86
C GLU A 768 -28.55 34.49 35.33
N GLU A 769 -29.45 33.59 34.92
CA GLU A 769 -29.78 32.96 33.60
C GLU A 769 -29.81 33.83 32.30
N ALA A 770 -29.25 33.34 31.16
CA ALA A 770 -29.89 32.79 29.92
C ALA A 770 -30.23 33.83 28.79
N CYS A 771 -30.12 33.58 27.46
CA CYS A 771 -30.77 32.57 26.60
C CYS A 771 -30.11 32.43 25.18
N GLN A 772 -30.74 31.74 24.20
CA GLN A 772 -30.15 31.26 22.92
C GLN A 772 -30.47 32.06 21.60
N PHE A 773 -29.86 31.63 20.47
CA PHE A 773 -29.90 32.14 19.08
C PHE A 773 -31.27 32.10 18.34
N PRO A 774 -31.39 32.79 17.18
CA PRO A 774 -31.54 32.06 15.90
C PRO A 774 -30.69 32.63 14.71
N SER A 775 -31.00 32.23 13.45
CA SER A 775 -30.01 32.07 12.35
C SER A 775 -30.36 32.64 10.95
N GLU A 776 -29.31 32.95 10.17
CA GLU A 776 -29.16 33.08 8.68
C GLU A 776 -29.99 34.09 7.84
N ILE A 777 -29.30 34.82 6.94
CA ILE A 777 -29.61 35.08 5.50
C ILE A 777 -28.44 35.86 4.81
N LYS A 778 -28.42 36.00 3.47
CA LYS A 778 -27.25 36.35 2.62
C LYS A 778 -27.24 37.79 2.05
N GLN A 779 -26.04 38.28 1.64
CA GLN A 779 -25.65 39.17 0.49
C GLN A 779 -26.58 40.35 0.05
N GLY A 780 -26.11 41.50 -0.44
CA GLY A 780 -24.75 42.03 -0.70
C GLY A 780 -24.81 43.25 -1.66
N GLU A 781 -23.80 44.14 -1.64
CA GLU A 781 -23.58 45.31 -2.54
C GLU A 781 -24.70 46.38 -2.76
N GLU A 782 -24.60 47.52 -2.05
CA GLU A 782 -24.67 48.87 -2.68
C GLU A 782 -23.86 49.91 -1.87
N LEU A 783 -23.97 51.24 -2.06
CA LEU A 783 -23.28 52.36 -1.35
C LEU A 783 -21.83 52.78 -1.73
N LYS A 784 -21.20 52.30 -2.82
CA LYS A 784 -19.79 52.65 -3.19
C LYS A 784 -19.55 54.15 -3.54
N MET A 785 -20.56 55.02 -3.44
CA MET A 785 -20.53 56.40 -3.98
C MET A 785 -20.38 57.53 -2.94
N ILE A 786 -20.40 57.27 -1.64
CA ILE A 786 -20.45 58.36 -0.63
C ILE A 786 -19.07 58.95 -0.28
N TYR A 787 -18.03 58.13 -0.05
CA TYR A 787 -16.82 58.62 0.64
C TYR A 787 -15.80 59.38 -0.24
N ALA A 788 -15.89 59.29 -1.57
CA ALA A 788 -14.99 59.92 -2.53
C ALA A 788 -15.04 61.48 -2.59
N LYS A 789 -15.64 62.14 -1.58
CA LYS A 789 -15.96 63.58 -1.58
C LYS A 789 -15.24 64.42 -0.52
N SER A 790 -14.38 63.87 0.34
CA SER A 790 -13.82 64.61 1.49
C SER A 790 -12.27 64.65 1.63
N LYS A 791 -11.68 65.76 1.14
CA LYS A 791 -10.46 66.45 1.66
C LYS A 791 -9.02 66.06 1.23
N LYS A 792 -8.72 66.12 -0.07
CA LYS A 792 -7.53 66.74 -0.71
C LYS A 792 -6.19 66.97 0.10
N LEU A 793 -5.23 66.03 -0.06
CA LEU A 793 -3.74 66.18 -0.28
C LEU A 793 -2.82 67.17 0.49
N GLY A 794 -1.65 66.67 0.95
CA GLY A 794 -0.42 67.45 1.28
C GLY A 794 0.68 66.67 2.06
N VAL A 795 1.99 66.88 1.77
CA VAL A 795 3.22 66.23 2.37
C VAL A 795 4.49 67.01 1.92
N PRO A 796 5.77 66.73 2.35
CA PRO A 796 6.34 65.89 3.44
C PRO A 796 6.98 66.78 4.57
N VAL A 797 8.13 66.62 5.28
CA VAL A 797 9.39 65.78 5.30
C VAL A 797 10.01 65.76 6.74
N TYR A 798 10.98 64.88 7.06
CA TYR A 798 11.73 64.85 8.35
C TYR A 798 13.25 64.51 8.20
N ASN A 799 14.06 64.67 9.28
CA ASN A 799 15.51 64.40 9.33
C ASN A 799 15.97 63.89 10.73
N SER A 800 17.11 63.18 10.86
CA SER A 800 17.53 62.52 12.12
C SER A 800 19.04 62.24 12.28
N LYS A 801 19.51 61.73 13.46
CA LYS A 801 20.85 61.14 13.72
C LYS A 801 20.83 60.13 14.90
N ARG A 802 21.83 59.23 14.98
CA ARG A 802 21.85 58.00 15.81
C ARG A 802 23.26 57.64 16.34
N LYS A 803 23.37 56.76 17.35
CA LYS A 803 24.51 55.82 17.53
C LYS A 803 24.07 54.34 17.73
N SER A 804 25.03 53.43 17.68
CA SER A 804 24.91 51.99 17.37
C SER A 804 24.66 51.08 18.59
N SER A 805 24.33 49.79 18.44
CA SER A 805 24.24 48.91 17.24
C SER A 805 22.84 48.27 17.14
N SER A 806 22.52 47.05 16.65
CA SER A 806 23.13 46.00 15.79
C SER A 806 21.97 45.10 15.27
N GLY A 807 22.13 44.36 14.17
CA GLY A 807 21.16 43.33 13.73
C GLY A 807 21.14 43.10 12.20
N ASP A 808 20.49 42.00 11.78
CA ASP A 808 20.40 41.54 10.39
C ASP A 808 19.31 42.24 9.54
N LEU A 809 19.23 41.89 8.25
CA LEU A 809 18.33 42.49 7.24
C LEU A 809 16.97 41.78 7.16
N TYR A 810 15.89 42.56 7.13
CA TYR A 810 14.51 42.09 7.00
C TYR A 810 13.62 43.09 6.22
N PHE A 811 12.36 42.70 5.98
CA PHE A 811 11.32 43.55 5.39
C PHE A 811 10.26 43.90 6.44
N GLU A 812 9.80 45.16 6.39
CA GLU A 812 8.59 45.61 7.06
C GLU A 812 7.60 46.14 6.01
N ALA A 813 6.32 45.79 6.17
CA ALA A 813 5.23 46.33 5.38
C ALA A 813 4.20 47.02 6.28
N THR A 814 3.54 48.03 5.73
CA THR A 814 2.35 48.66 6.29
C THR A 814 1.27 48.73 5.22
N VAL A 815 0.01 48.47 5.61
CA VAL A 815 -1.15 48.68 4.75
C VAL A 815 -2.08 49.69 5.41
N GLU A 816 -2.55 50.67 4.65
CA GLU A 816 -3.57 51.61 5.10
C GLU A 816 -4.95 51.19 4.55
N VAL A 817 -5.92 50.99 5.45
CA VAL A 817 -7.31 50.65 5.12
C VAL A 817 -8.23 51.40 6.09
N ALA A 818 -9.36 51.91 5.60
CA ALA A 818 -10.31 52.71 6.38
C ALA A 818 -9.73 54.00 7.03
N GLY A 819 -8.50 54.40 6.68
CA GLY A 819 -7.76 55.50 7.33
C GLY A 819 -7.00 55.08 8.60
N GLU A 820 -7.01 53.79 8.96
CA GLU A 820 -6.08 53.23 9.93
C GLU A 820 -4.88 52.60 9.21
N VAL A 821 -3.66 52.93 9.67
CA VAL A 821 -2.42 52.32 9.18
C VAL A 821 -2.12 51.08 10.02
N PHE A 822 -2.33 49.91 9.43
CA PHE A 822 -1.98 48.64 10.04
C PHE A 822 -0.49 48.39 9.83
N LYS A 823 0.24 48.24 10.94
CA LYS A 823 1.63 47.79 10.98
C LYS A 823 1.73 46.55 11.88
N ILE A 824 2.34 45.49 11.34
CA ILE A 824 2.81 44.37 12.13
C ILE A 824 4.20 44.70 12.72
N PRO A 825 4.48 44.36 13.99
CA PRO A 825 5.83 44.32 14.53
C PRO A 825 6.46 42.94 14.24
N GLY A 826 7.33 42.85 13.22
CA GLY A 826 8.01 41.60 12.86
C GLY A 826 9.03 41.78 11.74
N ALA A 827 9.99 40.85 11.67
CA ALA A 827 11.08 40.84 10.71
C ALA A 827 10.88 39.74 9.66
N TYR A 828 10.40 40.11 8.46
CA TYR A 828 10.04 39.16 7.40
C TYR A 828 11.18 38.99 6.39
N LYS A 829 11.26 37.82 5.74
CA LYS A 829 12.36 37.49 4.82
C LYS A 829 12.14 38.02 3.41
N THR A 830 10.88 38.25 3.03
CA THR A 830 10.46 38.82 1.75
C THR A 830 9.43 39.93 1.94
N ALA A 831 9.25 40.76 0.93
CA ALA A 831 8.21 41.79 0.89
C ALA A 831 6.79 41.18 0.87
N GLU A 832 6.61 40.05 0.20
CA GLU A 832 5.31 39.41 0.00
C GLU A 832 4.77 38.78 1.30
N GLU A 833 5.63 38.10 2.07
CA GLU A 833 5.30 37.62 3.43
C GLU A 833 4.92 38.79 4.35
N ALA A 834 5.63 39.93 4.28
CA ALA A 834 5.33 41.09 5.09
C ALA A 834 3.96 41.71 4.73
N GLU A 835 3.65 41.79 3.44
CA GLU A 835 2.39 42.36 2.92
C GLU A 835 1.17 41.48 3.22
N ASP A 836 1.25 40.17 3.04
CA ASP A 836 0.12 39.26 3.34
C ASP A 836 -0.10 39.11 4.84
N ALA A 837 0.97 39.12 5.66
CA ALA A 837 0.86 39.15 7.12
C ALA A 837 0.24 40.46 7.64
N VAL A 838 0.64 41.63 7.14
CA VAL A 838 0.03 42.89 7.58
C VAL A 838 -1.40 43.06 7.04
N ALA A 839 -1.70 42.48 5.87
CA ALA A 839 -3.08 42.33 5.40
C ALA A 839 -3.92 41.46 6.34
N GLN A 840 -3.37 40.34 6.83
CA GLN A 840 -4.02 39.47 7.82
C GLN A 840 -4.31 40.22 9.13
N LEU A 841 -3.37 41.02 9.65
CA LEU A 841 -3.60 41.84 10.85
C LEU A 841 -4.71 42.90 10.62
N ALA A 842 -4.72 43.55 9.47
CA ALA A 842 -5.77 44.50 9.11
C ALA A 842 -7.14 43.80 9.03
N LEU A 843 -7.21 42.65 8.35
CA LEU A 843 -8.42 41.83 8.22
C LEU A 843 -8.96 41.39 9.59
N MET A 844 -8.08 40.90 10.47
CA MET A 844 -8.42 40.48 11.84
C MET A 844 -8.86 41.62 12.77
N LYS A 845 -8.51 42.88 12.47
CA LYS A 845 -8.96 44.06 13.23
C LYS A 845 -10.21 44.71 12.64
N LEU A 846 -10.41 44.64 11.34
CA LEU A 846 -11.53 45.25 10.63
C LEU A 846 -12.78 44.36 10.58
N ILE A 847 -12.62 43.02 10.60
CA ILE A 847 -13.75 42.07 10.63
C ILE A 847 -14.01 41.62 12.08
N THR A 848 -14.86 42.37 12.79
CA THR A 848 -15.17 42.07 14.21
C THR A 848 -16.27 41.02 14.40
N VAL A 849 -16.93 40.51 13.35
CA VAL A 849 -17.67 39.22 13.35
C VAL A 849 -18.08 38.76 11.93
N ALA A 850 -18.03 37.44 11.72
CA ALA A 850 -18.72 36.64 10.69
C ALA A 850 -18.66 37.04 9.18
N PHE A 851 -17.62 36.59 8.46
CA PHE A 851 -17.79 35.77 7.24
C PHE A 851 -16.50 35.05 6.79
N VAL A 852 -16.45 33.71 6.90
CA VAL A 852 -15.53 32.87 6.08
C VAL A 852 -16.22 31.52 5.79
N LYS A 853 -16.46 31.22 4.51
CA LYS A 853 -16.56 29.84 4.00
C LYS A 853 -15.32 29.56 3.15
N SER A 854 -14.94 28.30 3.02
CA SER A 854 -13.67 27.87 2.43
C SER A 854 -13.56 28.12 0.91
N ASN A 855 -12.46 28.75 0.48
CA ASN A 855 -11.43 28.09 -0.33
C ASN A 855 -10.21 29.00 -0.57
N THR A 856 -9.16 28.47 -1.20
CA THR A 856 -7.81 29.01 -1.28
C THR A 856 -7.68 30.30 -2.12
N SER A 857 -7.38 31.42 -1.47
CA SER A 857 -6.75 32.63 -2.04
C SER A 857 -6.04 33.42 -0.92
N SER A 858 -5.21 34.42 -1.25
CA SER A 858 -4.37 35.13 -0.25
C SER A 858 -5.14 36.21 0.54
N TYR A 859 -4.68 36.51 1.77
CA TYR A 859 -5.30 37.53 2.63
C TYR A 859 -5.28 38.93 2.02
N LYS A 860 -4.27 39.24 1.21
CA LYS A 860 -4.19 40.46 0.39
C LYS A 860 -5.38 40.62 -0.55
N ASN A 861 -5.87 39.54 -1.16
CA ASN A 861 -7.06 39.56 -2.03
C ASN A 861 -8.33 39.74 -1.20
N PHE A 862 -8.48 38.98 -0.09
CA PHE A 862 -9.63 39.14 0.81
C PHE A 862 -9.72 40.55 1.42
N LEU A 863 -8.60 41.21 1.71
CA LEU A 863 -8.60 42.60 2.19
C LEU A 863 -8.96 43.60 1.07
N GLN A 864 -8.63 43.31 -0.19
CA GLN A 864 -9.10 44.11 -1.33
C GLN A 864 -10.59 43.89 -1.60
N GLU A 865 -11.11 42.66 -1.49
CA GLU A 865 -12.55 42.39 -1.56
C GLU A 865 -13.30 43.03 -0.38
N LEU A 866 -12.78 42.95 0.84
CA LEU A 866 -13.33 43.64 2.00
C LEU A 866 -13.32 45.16 1.80
N ALA A 867 -12.23 45.76 1.34
CA ALA A 867 -12.18 47.20 1.07
C ALA A 867 -13.10 47.62 -0.08
N ARG A 868 -13.32 46.75 -1.08
CA ARG A 868 -14.35 46.95 -2.11
C ARG A 868 -15.76 46.82 -1.50
N HIS A 869 -16.01 45.86 -0.61
CA HIS A 869 -17.31 45.59 0.00
C HIS A 869 -17.70 46.64 1.06
N GLU A 870 -16.79 47.00 1.96
CA GLU A 870 -16.91 48.04 3.00
C GLU A 870 -16.54 49.46 2.51
N LYS A 871 -16.12 49.57 1.24
CA LYS A 871 -16.15 50.80 0.44
C LYS A 871 -15.14 51.86 0.91
N PHE A 872 -14.08 51.39 1.55
CA PHE A 872 -12.87 52.15 1.83
C PHE A 872 -12.13 52.48 0.52
N TYR A 873 -11.11 53.34 0.59
CA TYR A 873 -10.12 53.40 -0.49
C TYR A 873 -9.42 52.04 -0.62
N LEU A 874 -8.99 51.68 -1.83
CA LEU A 874 -8.32 50.39 -2.06
C LEU A 874 -7.03 50.32 -1.21
N PRO A 875 -6.73 49.17 -0.57
CA PRO A 875 -5.60 49.03 0.35
C PRO A 875 -4.28 49.41 -0.32
N GLU A 876 -3.64 50.47 0.16
CA GLU A 876 -2.36 50.93 -0.37
C GLU A 876 -1.23 50.33 0.48
N TYR A 877 -0.43 49.46 -0.15
CA TYR A 877 0.67 48.75 0.49
C TYR A 877 1.97 49.52 0.35
N LYS A 878 2.72 49.64 1.45
CA LYS A 878 4.02 50.30 1.47
C LYS A 878 5.04 49.45 2.21
N THR A 879 6.01 48.96 1.46
CA THR A 879 6.97 47.94 1.93
C THR A 879 8.39 48.44 1.75
N ILE A 880 9.21 48.29 2.79
CA ILE A 880 10.58 48.79 2.84
C ILE A 880 11.53 47.70 3.33
N SER A 881 12.65 47.58 2.62
CA SER A 881 13.76 46.70 3.00
C SER A 881 14.66 47.43 3.99
N VAL A 882 14.96 46.79 5.12
CA VAL A 882 15.67 47.39 6.26
C VAL A 882 16.85 46.52 6.65
N GLY A 883 18.07 47.05 6.51
CA GLY A 883 19.34 46.38 6.81
C GLY A 883 20.34 46.45 5.64
N GLU A 884 21.59 46.04 5.87
CA GLU A 884 22.64 46.02 4.83
C GLU A 884 22.78 44.64 4.18
N ARG A 885 22.92 44.61 2.84
CA ARG A 885 22.94 43.35 2.07
C ARG A 885 24.20 42.54 2.34
N HIS A 886 24.03 41.35 2.90
CA HIS A 886 25.07 40.31 2.84
C HIS A 886 25.39 39.97 1.38
N ASN A 887 26.63 40.19 0.98
CA ASN A 887 27.12 39.83 -0.34
C ASN A 887 27.73 38.43 -0.28
N LEU A 888 26.92 37.39 -0.52
CA LEU A 888 27.45 36.05 -0.77
C LEU A 888 28.45 36.12 -1.94
N THR A 889 29.65 35.59 -1.70
CA THR A 889 30.74 35.59 -2.68
C THR A 889 31.00 34.15 -3.08
N PHE A 890 30.68 33.84 -4.33
CA PHE A 890 30.80 32.52 -4.94
C PHE A 890 32.14 32.43 -5.66
N PHE A 891 32.83 31.29 -5.52
CA PHE A 891 34.06 30.97 -6.24
C PHE A 891 33.78 29.80 -7.20
N SER A 892 34.53 29.71 -8.29
CA SER A 892 34.39 28.63 -9.28
C SER A 892 35.72 28.34 -9.96
N SER A 893 35.86 27.16 -10.55
CA SER A 893 37.07 26.65 -11.18
C SER A 893 36.74 25.86 -12.45
N VAL A 894 37.66 25.84 -13.41
CA VAL A 894 37.51 25.12 -14.68
C VAL A 894 38.81 24.40 -15.04
N GLU A 895 38.70 23.18 -15.56
CA GLU A 895 39.83 22.37 -16.01
C GLU A 895 39.87 22.33 -17.54
N ILE A 896 41.05 22.55 -18.12
CA ILE A 896 41.29 22.47 -19.57
C ILE A 896 42.65 21.79 -19.80
N GLU A 897 42.67 20.75 -20.64
CA GLU A 897 43.86 19.94 -20.98
C GLU A 897 44.67 19.40 -19.77
N GLY A 898 44.04 19.29 -18.60
CA GLY A 898 44.62 18.73 -17.37
C GLY A 898 45.11 19.77 -16.35
N GLU A 899 45.02 21.08 -16.63
CA GLU A 899 45.27 22.13 -15.64
C GLU A 899 43.98 22.79 -15.16
N ILE A 900 43.88 23.04 -13.86
CA ILE A 900 42.70 23.62 -13.20
C ILE A 900 42.95 25.10 -12.87
N PHE A 901 42.14 25.97 -13.45
CA PHE A 901 42.16 27.41 -13.23
C PHE A 901 41.04 27.84 -12.27
N HIS A 902 41.23 28.94 -11.53
CA HIS A 902 40.28 29.43 -10.52
C HIS A 902 39.85 30.86 -10.85
N GLY A 903 38.56 31.14 -10.72
CA GLY A 903 37.97 32.46 -10.98
C GLY A 903 37.77 33.30 -9.73
N ASP A 904 38.01 34.61 -9.85
CA ASP A 904 37.79 35.58 -8.78
C ASP A 904 36.35 35.55 -8.23
N GLY A 905 36.26 35.63 -6.89
CA GLY A 905 35.01 35.55 -6.14
C GLY A 905 33.99 36.58 -6.58
N ALA A 906 32.80 36.13 -6.98
CA ALA A 906 31.76 36.98 -7.56
C ALA A 906 30.42 36.90 -6.80
N LYS A 907 29.57 37.91 -6.97
CA LYS A 907 28.29 38.04 -6.22
C LYS A 907 27.14 37.15 -6.74
N SER A 908 27.41 36.29 -7.71
CA SER A 908 26.50 35.22 -8.14
C SER A 908 27.30 34.06 -8.74
N LYS A 909 26.78 32.83 -8.62
CA LYS A 909 27.42 31.62 -9.17
C LYS A 909 27.78 31.77 -10.66
N LYS A 910 26.83 32.24 -11.49
CA LYS A 910 27.05 32.49 -12.92
C LYS A 910 28.18 33.50 -13.17
N GLN A 911 28.33 34.53 -12.35
CA GLN A 911 29.42 35.49 -12.53
C GLN A 911 30.78 34.91 -12.13
N ALA A 912 30.82 34.01 -11.14
CA ALA A 912 32.04 33.30 -10.75
C ALA A 912 32.48 32.29 -11.84
N GLU A 913 31.53 31.60 -12.45
CA GLU A 913 31.76 30.72 -13.62
C GLU A 913 32.26 31.52 -14.83
N GLU A 914 31.66 32.68 -15.11
CA GLU A 914 32.18 33.63 -16.11
C GLU A 914 33.58 34.17 -15.76
N ASN A 915 33.90 34.38 -14.48
CA ASN A 915 35.22 34.86 -14.06
C ASN A 915 36.30 33.78 -14.25
N ALA A 916 36.00 32.52 -13.91
CA ALA A 916 36.88 31.38 -14.17
C ALA A 916 37.16 31.22 -15.68
N ALA A 917 36.16 31.43 -16.53
CA ALA A 917 36.34 31.46 -17.99
C ALA A 917 37.11 32.70 -18.50
N LYS A 918 36.96 33.87 -17.86
CA LYS A 918 37.60 35.13 -18.27
C LYS A 918 39.07 35.25 -17.87
N GLY A 919 39.52 34.57 -16.80
CA GLY A 919 40.93 34.56 -16.41
C GLY A 919 41.88 34.09 -17.52
N ASN A 920 41.36 33.32 -18.48
CA ASN A 920 42.09 32.84 -19.65
C ASN A 920 42.40 33.95 -20.69
N ALA A 921 41.62 35.04 -20.73
CA ALA A 921 41.77 36.09 -21.74
C ALA A 921 43.06 36.94 -21.56
N SER A 922 43.50 37.12 -20.31
CA SER A 922 44.76 37.81 -19.97
C SER A 922 46.00 36.94 -20.22
N SER A 923 45.88 35.63 -20.03
CA SER A 923 47.01 34.68 -20.14
C SER A 923 47.45 34.41 -21.59
N ILE A 924 46.51 34.51 -22.54
CA ILE A 924 46.76 34.29 -23.98
C ILE A 924 47.22 35.57 -24.70
N SER A 925 47.14 36.75 -24.07
CA SER A 925 47.29 38.06 -24.72
C SER A 925 48.57 38.86 -24.40
N HIS A 926 49.57 38.27 -23.73
CA HIS A 926 50.92 38.83 -23.58
C HIS A 926 52.00 37.97 -24.24
N GLY A 927 51.78 37.66 -25.53
CA GLY A 927 52.68 36.86 -26.38
C GLY A 927 53.06 37.52 -27.71
N VAL A 928 52.78 38.81 -27.91
CA VAL A 928 53.17 39.57 -29.11
C VAL A 928 53.79 40.90 -28.69
N GLN A 929 55.07 41.07 -28.98
CA GLN A 929 55.83 42.30 -28.75
C GLN A 929 55.67 43.27 -29.93
N GLU A 930 55.97 44.55 -29.73
CA GLU A 930 55.89 45.58 -30.77
C GLU A 930 56.72 45.25 -32.02
N LEU A 931 56.20 45.61 -33.20
CA LEU A 931 57.00 46.23 -34.26
C LEU A 931 56.09 47.04 -35.20
N SER A 932 56.54 48.24 -35.57
CA SER A 932 55.81 49.21 -36.40
C SER A 932 56.16 49.10 -37.88
N VAL A 933 55.28 49.60 -38.77
CA VAL A 933 55.60 50.54 -39.88
C VAL A 933 54.33 50.84 -40.73
N ASN A 934 54.34 52.02 -41.34
CA ASN A 934 53.47 52.58 -42.40
C ASN A 934 52.91 51.56 -43.45
N GLU A 935 51.85 51.81 -44.24
CA GLU A 935 51.33 53.09 -44.78
C GLU A 935 49.96 52.95 -45.51
N LYS A 936 49.45 54.09 -46.00
CA LYS A 936 48.50 54.31 -47.12
C LYS A 936 46.98 54.06 -46.95
N SER A 937 46.30 55.20 -47.06
CA SER A 937 44.88 55.50 -47.37
C SER A 937 44.52 55.13 -48.85
N PRO A 938 43.28 55.35 -49.39
CA PRO A 938 42.24 56.28 -48.92
C PRO A 938 40.74 55.90 -49.06
N SER A 939 39.89 56.76 -48.46
CA SER A 939 38.49 57.14 -48.81
C SER A 939 37.40 56.06 -48.99
N GLY A 940 36.19 56.16 -48.41
CA GLY A 940 35.65 57.12 -47.43
C GLY A 940 34.30 57.75 -47.86
N VAL A 941 33.22 57.44 -47.14
CA VAL A 941 31.89 58.10 -47.22
C VAL A 941 31.25 58.17 -45.82
N THR A 942 30.61 59.31 -45.52
CA THR A 942 29.82 59.63 -44.30
C THR A 942 28.35 59.93 -44.71
N PRO A 943 27.31 59.99 -43.82
CA PRO A 943 27.28 60.21 -42.36
C PRO A 943 26.56 59.02 -41.65
N SER A 944 25.68 59.07 -40.61
CA SER A 944 24.94 60.11 -39.85
C SER A 944 24.50 59.61 -38.46
N LYS A 945 23.81 60.47 -37.68
CA LYS A 945 23.20 60.16 -36.36
C LYS A 945 21.69 59.83 -36.50
N SER A 946 21.18 58.82 -35.78
CA SER A 946 20.10 58.99 -34.78
C SER A 946 19.59 57.67 -34.15
N SER A 947 19.44 57.69 -32.81
CA SER A 947 18.36 57.09 -32.01
C SER A 947 17.95 55.58 -32.10
N THR A 948 17.99 54.94 -30.92
CA THR A 948 17.05 53.93 -30.35
C THR A 948 17.28 52.39 -30.53
N VAL A 949 16.84 51.68 -29.48
CA VAL A 949 16.51 50.24 -29.30
C VAL A 949 17.63 49.18 -29.12
N SER A 950 17.30 48.21 -28.25
CA SER A 950 17.83 46.84 -28.11
C SER A 950 19.20 46.61 -27.46
N LYS A 951 19.18 45.95 -26.29
CA LYS A 951 20.17 44.91 -25.96
C LYS A 951 19.67 43.58 -26.54
N ALA A 952 20.57 42.80 -27.13
CA ALA A 952 20.22 41.58 -27.84
C ALA A 952 20.36 40.31 -26.99
N ASN A 953 19.54 39.33 -27.38
CA ASN A 953 19.52 37.90 -27.07
C ASN A 953 20.86 37.23 -26.70
N SER A 954 20.75 36.20 -25.86
CA SER A 954 21.37 34.89 -26.14
C SER A 954 20.26 33.83 -26.14
N SER A 955 19.91 33.30 -27.31
CA SER A 955 18.71 32.46 -27.51
C SER A 955 19.06 31.00 -27.86
N VAL A 956 18.29 30.06 -27.32
CA VAL A 956 18.24 28.68 -27.84
C VAL A 956 17.70 28.71 -29.28
N ARG A 957 18.34 27.97 -30.20
CA ARG A 957 17.85 27.82 -31.57
C ARG A 957 16.69 26.82 -31.61
N MET A 958 15.46 27.31 -31.70
CA MET A 958 14.32 26.50 -32.17
C MET A 958 14.36 26.36 -33.69
N THR A 959 13.83 25.26 -34.21
CA THR A 959 13.74 24.98 -35.65
C THR A 959 12.70 25.86 -36.36
N ALA A 960 12.89 26.07 -37.67
CA ALA A 960 12.07 26.98 -38.46
C ALA A 960 10.58 26.58 -38.51
N GLU A 961 10.29 25.28 -38.55
CA GLU A 961 8.92 24.73 -38.58
C GLU A 961 8.14 25.09 -37.31
N THR A 962 8.76 24.99 -36.13
CA THR A 962 8.16 25.38 -34.85
C THR A 962 7.86 26.88 -34.78
N THR A 963 8.66 27.70 -35.47
CA THR A 963 8.41 29.15 -35.60
C THR A 963 7.26 29.46 -36.57
N SER A 964 6.97 28.57 -37.51
CA SER A 964 5.82 28.69 -38.42
C SER A 964 4.51 28.32 -37.72
N TYR A 965 4.49 27.21 -36.96
CA TYR A 965 3.29 26.73 -36.26
C TYR A 965 2.73 27.73 -35.24
N LEU A 966 3.62 28.44 -34.52
CA LEU A 966 3.22 29.51 -33.59
C LEU A 966 2.76 30.81 -34.28
N ARG A 967 2.84 30.91 -35.62
CA ARG A 967 2.37 32.06 -36.41
C ARG A 967 1.06 31.81 -37.16
N SER A 968 0.66 30.55 -37.37
CA SER A 968 -0.63 30.20 -37.98
C SER A 968 -1.81 30.35 -37.02
N ASN A 969 -1.60 30.12 -35.72
CA ASN A 969 -2.68 30.13 -34.73
C ASN A 969 -3.12 31.58 -34.43
N ARG A 970 -4.28 31.97 -34.97
CA ARG A 970 -4.83 33.32 -34.88
C ARG A 970 -5.43 33.61 -33.51
N PHE A 971 -4.59 33.95 -32.53
CA PHE A 971 -5.04 34.49 -31.25
C PHE A 971 -5.97 35.70 -31.46
N ARG A 972 -7.22 35.61 -31.00
CA ARG A 972 -8.13 36.75 -30.89
C ARG A 972 -8.35 37.08 -29.42
N VAL A 973 -8.20 38.37 -29.09
CA VAL A 973 -8.40 38.90 -27.75
C VAL A 973 -9.69 39.69 -27.72
N TYR A 974 -10.65 39.20 -26.95
CA TYR A 974 -11.96 39.82 -26.75
C TYR A 974 -11.99 40.62 -25.45
N LYS A 975 -12.83 41.67 -25.41
CA LYS A 975 -12.93 42.62 -24.28
C LYS A 975 -14.18 42.42 -23.40
N SER A 976 -14.92 41.33 -23.68
CA SER A 976 -16.01 40.74 -22.92
C SER A 976 -16.37 39.44 -23.63
N ILE A 977 -16.83 38.41 -22.89
CA ILE A 977 -17.55 37.29 -23.48
C ILE A 977 -19.02 37.51 -23.16
N SER A 978 -19.82 37.74 -24.18
CA SER A 978 -21.27 37.97 -24.08
C SER A 978 -21.98 37.06 -25.07
N ASP A 979 -22.50 35.95 -24.56
CA ASP A 979 -23.43 35.01 -25.20
C ASP A 979 -23.07 34.46 -26.60
N GLU A 980 -21.80 34.56 -27.04
CA GLU A 980 -21.30 33.83 -28.21
C GLU A 980 -20.99 32.37 -27.87
N VAL A 981 -21.62 31.43 -28.59
CA VAL A 981 -21.39 29.99 -28.44
C VAL A 981 -20.15 29.57 -29.24
N PHE A 982 -19.08 29.20 -28.54
CA PHE A 982 -17.84 28.72 -29.18
C PHE A 982 -17.90 27.22 -29.51
N PRO A 983 -17.29 26.77 -30.62
CA PRO A 983 -17.27 25.35 -30.99
C PRO A 983 -16.39 24.52 -30.05
N MET A 984 -16.71 23.23 -29.90
CA MET A 984 -15.90 22.26 -29.16
C MET A 984 -14.44 22.23 -29.63
N GLY A 985 -13.51 22.10 -28.69
CA GLY A 985 -12.06 22.22 -28.93
C GLY A 985 -11.49 23.63 -28.76
N THR A 986 -12.33 24.63 -28.44
CA THR A 986 -11.88 25.99 -28.14
C THR A 986 -11.46 26.13 -26.67
N ILE A 987 -10.20 26.53 -26.42
CA ILE A 987 -9.72 26.92 -25.08
C ILE A 987 -9.86 28.43 -24.92
N VAL A 988 -10.56 28.85 -23.87
CA VAL A 988 -10.75 30.26 -23.50
C VAL A 988 -9.83 30.57 -22.31
N LEU A 989 -8.84 31.45 -22.51
CA LEU A 989 -7.84 31.81 -21.50
C LEU A 989 -8.06 33.26 -21.02
N PRO A 990 -8.34 33.51 -19.73
CA PRO A 990 -8.28 34.87 -19.19
C PRO A 990 -6.83 35.37 -19.22
N ILE A 991 -6.62 36.59 -19.73
CA ILE A 991 -5.29 37.22 -19.84
C ILE A 991 -5.21 38.61 -19.19
N ALA A 992 -6.36 39.19 -18.82
CA ALA A 992 -6.49 40.27 -17.85
C ALA A 992 -7.94 40.31 -17.33
N GLU A 993 -8.22 41.13 -16.31
CA GLU A 993 -9.60 41.54 -16.02
C GLU A 993 -10.26 42.07 -17.32
N ASP A 994 -11.50 41.64 -17.55
CA ASP A 994 -12.29 41.86 -18.77
C ASP A 994 -11.69 41.40 -20.12
N LYS A 995 -10.58 40.63 -20.15
CA LYS A 995 -9.95 40.20 -21.42
C LYS A 995 -9.64 38.72 -21.51
N TRP A 996 -10.09 38.14 -22.61
CA TRP A 996 -10.01 36.72 -22.89
C TRP A 996 -9.32 36.47 -24.22
N ALA A 997 -8.27 35.65 -24.22
CA ALA A 997 -7.67 35.10 -25.42
C ALA A 997 -8.41 33.81 -25.77
N ILE A 998 -9.03 33.78 -26.95
CA ILE A 998 -9.73 32.59 -27.44
C ILE A 998 -8.80 31.85 -28.40
N VAL A 999 -8.47 30.61 -28.04
CA VAL A 999 -7.57 29.72 -28.76
C VAL A 999 -8.40 28.54 -29.28
N SER A 1000 -8.90 28.66 -30.51
CA SER A 1000 -9.51 27.53 -31.21
C SER A 1000 -8.40 26.55 -31.62
N LEU A 1001 -8.40 25.35 -31.04
CA LEU A 1001 -7.46 24.30 -31.41
C LEU A 1001 -8.07 23.41 -32.50
N GLU A 1002 -7.90 23.82 -33.75
CA GLU A 1002 -8.15 22.96 -34.91
C GLU A 1002 -7.12 21.81 -34.91
N PHE A 1003 -7.47 20.68 -34.27
CA PHE A 1003 -6.77 19.41 -34.40
C PHE A 1003 -7.39 18.60 -35.55
N PRO A 1004 -6.69 18.39 -36.68
CA PRO A 1004 -7.15 17.45 -37.68
C PRO A 1004 -7.06 16.02 -37.14
N ASN A 1005 -8.20 15.32 -37.09
CA ASN A 1005 -8.31 13.86 -36.93
C ASN A 1005 -7.87 13.26 -35.57
N VAL A 1006 -8.36 13.78 -34.45
CA VAL A 1006 -8.36 13.04 -33.16
C VAL A 1006 -9.77 13.05 -32.54
N ASN A 1007 -10.34 11.88 -32.27
CA ASN A 1007 -11.70 11.74 -31.72
C ASN A 1007 -11.67 11.74 -30.17
N LEU A 1008 -11.90 12.91 -29.57
CA LEU A 1008 -11.84 13.12 -28.11
C LEU A 1008 -13.18 12.85 -27.42
N ALA A 1009 -13.49 11.56 -27.18
CA ALA A 1009 -14.70 11.15 -26.46
C ALA A 1009 -14.53 11.04 -24.92
N ASN A 1010 -13.30 10.92 -24.40
CA ASN A 1010 -13.01 10.43 -23.04
C ASN A 1010 -12.13 11.37 -22.17
N TYR A 1011 -12.37 12.69 -22.17
CA TYR A 1011 -11.69 13.61 -21.25
C TYR A 1011 -12.58 14.77 -20.74
N VAL A 1012 -13.61 14.42 -19.95
CA VAL A 1012 -14.30 15.36 -19.05
C VAL A 1012 -14.59 14.66 -17.72
N LEU A 1013 -13.77 14.95 -16.70
CA LEU A 1013 -14.11 15.03 -15.27
C LEU A 1013 -12.84 15.17 -14.44
N LEU A 1014 -12.54 16.39 -13.99
CA LEU A 1014 -11.83 16.71 -12.74
C LEU A 1014 -11.80 18.25 -12.55
N GLN A 1015 -12.84 18.74 -11.88
CA GLN A 1015 -12.85 19.94 -11.03
C GLN A 1015 -13.56 19.56 -9.73
#